data_AF-A0A8S9XXW8-F1
#
_entry.id   AF-A0A8S9XXW8-F1
#
_cell.length_a   1.000
_cell.length_b   1.000
_cell.length_c   1.000
_cell.angle_alpha   90.00
_cell.angle_beta   90.00
_cell.angle_gamma   90.00
#
_symmetry.space_group_name_H-M   'P 1'
#
loop_
_entity.id
_entity.type
_entity.pdbx_description
1 polymer ?
#
loop_
_entity_poly.entity_id
_entity_poly.type
_entity_poly.pdbx_seq_one_letter_code
_entity_poly.pdbx_strand_id
1 'polypeptide(L)'
;MRQSRSRFRESVRSRESYSSAGSDREHDPREKIKNCCRKVVAFMCTQVGVGGLIVGYAVVGAFGFIQIESSEERPELEQVEGMRRNCAIYLWDVMQTENVFNHSRWSRKANVILKDFQQGVAGAVKRGYDGRTVTESWSFPAALMFCLSVFTMIGYGNLVPRTNIGKAATIVYAIFGVPLYVLYFMNMGKVLASVFRWFYTKMSNCCTSSHKKEMMPRKVIVPSTACLWVLGAYIATGTIMFAEWEKWDYLDSTYFCVTSLCKIGFGDLVPGANISESKSGHQTKLVINFVYLLVGMGVIAMCYNLMREVVRLKMHELKRDILVCFEDIRRLAKMAAPIRLAEMYGFQGRHNDVIYMEPKTLPSSSVVVFFPGDVQDYPENMEAHRYNKNYVKWNLQDVAIILHNKFVSSHVVVVRPSRLASHKLATFMEFLSPDQEQRRMEFKMFGCFDNFVPCNNTGVPDHTPMNYALHHLERLLQNISTELKEKWSKDGIDKTDLQLDKLDVVLIGFSKGCVVLNQFLYEFHYLKTLTPDDETMSDLVNRIHDMYWLDGGHSGGKNTWITSRSLLETLARLGINVHIHVTPYQINDDRRPWIRKEEKAFGDWLKKLGASVTRTVHFENQVPTLKSHLEVLDVFKPDVT
;
A
#
# COMPACT_ATOMS: atom_id res chain seq x y z
N MET A 1 26.46 9.86 -19.45
CA MET A 1 26.14 8.42 -19.60
C MET A 1 25.04 8.09 -18.59
N ARG A 2 23.76 8.19 -18.97
CA ARG A 2 22.87 7.13 -19.53
C ARG A 2 22.41 6.10 -18.49
N GLN A 3 21.19 6.28 -17.98
CA GLN A 3 20.02 5.35 -18.05
C GLN A 3 18.98 5.76 -16.97
N SER A 4 17.92 6.47 -17.36
CA SER A 4 16.59 5.94 -17.76
C SER A 4 15.64 5.70 -16.58
N ARG A 5 14.97 6.77 -16.14
CA ARG A 5 13.82 6.75 -15.21
C ARG A 5 12.55 6.35 -15.98
N SER A 6 11.98 5.18 -15.67
CA SER A 6 10.66 4.77 -16.16
C SER A 6 9.57 5.12 -15.14
N ARG A 7 8.56 5.83 -15.65
CA ARG A 7 7.30 6.25 -15.01
C ARG A 7 6.60 5.07 -14.31
N PHE A 8 6.11 5.29 -13.08
CA PHE A 8 5.03 4.48 -12.54
C PHE A 8 3.79 5.37 -12.33
N ARG A 9 2.75 4.97 -13.05
CA ARG A 9 1.40 5.54 -13.15
C ARG A 9 0.51 4.61 -12.32
N GLU A 10 -0.59 5.15 -11.78
CA GLU A 10 -1.81 4.50 -11.24
C GLU A 10 -2.12 4.94 -9.81
N SER A 11 -3.08 5.86 -9.61
CA SER A 11 -4.53 5.77 -9.80
C SER A 11 -5.24 5.04 -8.65
N VAL A 12 -5.73 5.86 -7.74
CA VAL A 12 -6.81 5.60 -6.79
C VAL A 12 -8.01 5.03 -7.56
N ARG A 13 -8.52 3.87 -7.14
CA ARG A 13 -9.84 3.37 -7.57
C ARG A 13 -10.73 3.25 -6.34
N SER A 14 -11.59 4.25 -6.19
CA SER A 14 -12.72 4.30 -5.28
C SER A 14 -13.82 3.32 -5.71
N ARG A 15 -14.59 2.91 -4.70
CA ARG A 15 -15.88 2.22 -4.74
C ARG A 15 -16.71 2.48 -6.00
N GLU A 16 -17.25 1.41 -6.58
CA GLU A 16 -18.55 1.49 -7.25
C GLU A 16 -19.43 0.29 -6.93
N SER A 17 -20.71 0.62 -6.97
CA SER A 17 -21.89 -0.07 -6.51
C SER A 17 -22.50 -0.92 -7.64
N TYR A 18 -23.51 -1.69 -7.27
CA TYR A 18 -24.26 -2.63 -8.10
C TYR A 18 -24.88 -2.07 -9.39
N SER A 19 -24.78 -2.91 -10.44
CA SER A 19 -25.84 -3.34 -11.37
C SER A 19 -25.79 -2.93 -12.86
N SER A 20 -25.99 -3.99 -13.69
CA SER A 20 -26.53 -4.05 -15.05
C SER A 20 -25.59 -3.99 -16.28
N ALA A 21 -25.31 -5.20 -16.78
CA ALA A 21 -25.36 -5.66 -18.18
C ALA A 21 -24.54 -4.96 -19.30
N GLY A 22 -23.60 -5.73 -19.86
CA GLY A 22 -23.41 -5.87 -21.32
C GLY A 22 -22.49 -4.89 -22.04
N SER A 23 -21.19 -5.22 -22.15
CA SER A 23 -20.46 -5.28 -23.43
C SER A 23 -18.97 -5.57 -23.20
N ASP A 24 -18.48 -6.58 -23.90
CA ASP A 24 -17.11 -7.08 -23.89
C ASP A 24 -16.09 -6.02 -24.31
N ARG A 25 -15.06 -5.78 -23.48
CA ARG A 25 -13.76 -5.24 -23.90
C ARG A 25 -12.63 -5.96 -23.17
N GLU A 26 -11.70 -6.48 -23.96
CA GLU A 26 -10.52 -7.28 -23.60
C GLU A 26 -9.79 -6.78 -22.34
N HIS A 27 -9.63 -7.67 -21.35
CA HIS A 27 -8.88 -7.46 -20.12
C HIS A 27 -7.52 -8.16 -20.21
N ASP A 28 -6.44 -7.40 -20.10
CA ASP A 28 -5.03 -7.80 -20.21
C ASP A 28 -4.67 -9.01 -19.30
N PRO A 29 -4.08 -10.11 -19.82
CA PRO A 29 -3.75 -11.31 -19.05
C PRO A 29 -2.75 -11.08 -17.91
N ARG A 30 -1.90 -10.03 -17.99
CA ARG A 30 -0.91 -9.73 -16.93
C ARG A 30 -1.57 -9.24 -15.64
N GLU A 31 -2.66 -8.49 -15.72
CA GLU A 31 -3.42 -8.06 -14.55
C GLU A 31 -4.15 -9.22 -13.87
N LYS A 32 -4.62 -10.23 -14.63
CA LYS A 32 -5.22 -11.45 -14.08
C LYS A 32 -4.21 -12.24 -13.26
N ILE A 33 -2.98 -12.40 -13.75
CA ILE A 33 -1.91 -13.10 -13.04
C ILE A 33 -1.53 -12.35 -11.77
N LYS A 34 -1.34 -11.02 -11.82
CA LYS A 34 -1.02 -10.21 -10.63
C LYS A 34 -2.12 -10.26 -9.57
N ASN A 35 -3.38 -10.19 -9.99
CA ASN A 35 -4.52 -10.30 -9.08
C ASN A 35 -4.71 -11.73 -8.53
N CYS A 36 -4.41 -12.76 -9.33
CA CYS A 36 -4.39 -14.15 -8.89
C CYS A 36 -3.30 -14.36 -7.85
N CYS A 37 -2.04 -13.96 -8.14
CA CYS A 37 -0.94 -14.03 -7.19
C CYS A 37 -1.25 -13.28 -5.89
N ARG A 38 -1.85 -12.08 -5.95
CA ARG A 38 -2.25 -11.33 -4.75
C ARG A 38 -3.31 -12.06 -3.92
N LYS A 39 -4.32 -12.65 -4.58
CA LYS A 39 -5.37 -13.45 -3.92
C LYS A 39 -4.81 -14.76 -3.35
N VAL A 40 -3.89 -15.41 -4.06
CA VAL A 40 -3.20 -16.63 -3.61
C VAL A 40 -2.33 -16.33 -2.40
N VAL A 41 -1.55 -15.25 -2.41
CA VAL A 41 -0.73 -14.84 -1.25
C VAL A 41 -1.62 -14.50 -0.06
N ALA A 42 -2.72 -13.75 -0.27
CA ALA A 42 -3.67 -13.45 0.79
C ALA A 42 -4.34 -14.71 1.35
N PHE A 43 -4.67 -15.69 0.50
CA PHE A 43 -5.20 -16.99 0.90
C PHE A 43 -4.15 -17.84 1.64
N MET A 44 -2.89 -17.85 1.20
CA MET A 44 -1.79 -18.55 1.87
C MET A 44 -1.52 -18.03 3.29
N CYS A 45 -1.80 -16.75 3.56
CA CYS A 45 -1.74 -16.17 4.89
C CYS A 45 -2.94 -16.54 5.80
N THR A 46 -3.93 -17.30 5.32
CA THR A 46 -4.99 -17.88 6.16
C THR A 46 -4.54 -19.22 6.76
N GLN A 47 -5.13 -19.63 7.90
CA GLN A 47 -4.84 -20.93 8.54
C GLN A 47 -5.06 -22.11 7.57
N VAL A 48 -6.05 -22.00 6.68
CA VAL A 48 -6.33 -22.99 5.62
C VAL A 48 -5.24 -22.99 4.54
N GLY A 49 -4.75 -21.81 4.16
CA GLY A 49 -3.66 -21.67 3.18
C GLY A 49 -2.32 -22.21 3.68
N VAL A 50 -1.99 -21.99 4.96
CA VAL A 50 -0.80 -22.60 5.60
C VAL A 50 -0.93 -24.12 5.63
N GLY A 51 -2.12 -24.65 5.95
CA GLY A 51 -2.39 -26.09 5.88
C GLY A 51 -2.16 -26.66 4.47
N GLY A 52 -2.65 -25.99 3.43
CA GLY A 52 -2.42 -26.37 2.04
C GLY A 52 -0.93 -26.35 1.64
N LEU A 53 -0.16 -25.38 2.14
CA LEU A 53 1.29 -25.29 1.89
C LEU A 53 2.04 -26.49 2.50
N ILE A 54 1.68 -26.89 3.73
CA ILE A 54 2.28 -28.07 4.39
C ILE A 54 1.99 -29.35 3.60
N VAL A 55 0.74 -29.53 3.15
CA VAL A 55 0.37 -30.69 2.32
C VAL A 55 1.14 -30.67 1.00
N GLY A 56 1.25 -29.52 0.34
CA GLY A 56 2.04 -29.37 -0.88
C GLY A 56 3.52 -29.70 -0.67
N TYR A 57 4.13 -29.23 0.43
CA TYR A 57 5.51 -29.55 0.79
C TYR A 57 5.72 -31.06 1.00
N ALA A 58 4.76 -31.74 1.64
CA ALA A 58 4.79 -33.20 1.80
C ALA A 58 4.69 -33.94 0.46
N VAL A 59 3.81 -33.50 -0.46
CA VAL A 59 3.68 -34.09 -1.80
C VAL A 59 4.97 -33.94 -2.62
N VAL A 60 5.57 -32.75 -2.60
CA VAL A 60 6.87 -32.52 -3.27
C VAL A 60 7.96 -33.40 -2.67
N GLY A 61 8.02 -33.50 -1.34
CA GLY A 61 8.93 -34.42 -0.65
C GLY A 61 8.72 -35.88 -1.06
N ALA A 62 7.46 -36.33 -1.15
CA ALA A 62 7.13 -37.71 -1.54
C ALA A 62 7.62 -38.04 -2.96
N PHE A 63 7.36 -37.19 -3.95
CA PHE A 63 7.87 -37.39 -5.31
C PHE A 63 9.41 -37.34 -5.36
N GLY A 64 10.02 -36.42 -4.61
CA GLY A 64 11.47 -36.32 -4.52
C GLY A 64 12.12 -37.58 -3.97
N PHE A 65 11.66 -38.06 -2.81
CA PHE A 65 12.21 -39.27 -2.19
C PHE A 65 11.93 -40.53 -3.01
N ILE A 66 10.76 -40.66 -3.66
CA ILE A 66 10.52 -41.80 -4.57
C ILE A 66 11.59 -41.84 -5.66
N GLN A 67 11.90 -40.71 -6.31
CA GLN A 67 12.88 -40.67 -7.39
C GLN A 67 14.31 -40.93 -6.88
N ILE A 68 14.67 -40.39 -5.71
CA ILE A 68 16.00 -40.57 -5.13
C ILE A 68 16.19 -42.02 -4.66
N GLU A 69 15.28 -42.54 -3.83
CA GLU A 69 15.41 -43.86 -3.19
C GLU A 69 15.07 -45.05 -4.10
N SER A 70 14.39 -44.83 -5.24
CA SER A 70 14.13 -45.89 -6.23
C SER A 70 15.24 -46.08 -7.26
N SER A 71 16.23 -45.17 -7.29
CA SER A 71 17.32 -45.20 -8.25
C SER A 71 18.45 -46.17 -7.89
N GLU A 72 18.54 -46.56 -6.62
CA GLU A 72 19.56 -47.48 -6.12
C GLU A 72 18.92 -48.86 -5.87
N GLU A 73 19.32 -49.86 -6.66
CA GLU A 73 18.87 -51.25 -6.48
C GLU A 73 19.42 -51.77 -5.15
N ARG A 74 18.53 -52.24 -4.26
CA ARG A 74 18.89 -52.72 -2.93
C ARG A 74 19.56 -54.10 -3.02
N PRO A 75 20.89 -54.24 -2.82
CA PRO A 75 21.58 -55.52 -2.94
C PRO A 75 21.17 -56.52 -1.85
N GLU A 76 20.56 -56.06 -0.75
CA GLU A 76 20.04 -56.91 0.32
C GLU A 76 18.82 -57.73 -0.16
N LEU A 77 18.03 -57.19 -1.10
CA LEU A 77 16.92 -57.91 -1.72
C LEU A 77 17.45 -59.07 -2.57
N GLU A 78 18.48 -58.82 -3.38
CA GLU A 78 19.17 -59.87 -4.15
C GLU A 78 19.91 -60.86 -3.24
N GLN A 79 20.52 -60.43 -2.14
CA GLN A 79 21.17 -61.33 -1.18
C GLN A 79 20.16 -62.21 -0.45
N VAL A 80 18.99 -61.70 -0.05
CA VAL A 80 17.93 -62.50 0.57
C VAL A 80 17.34 -63.48 -0.44
N GLU A 81 17.15 -63.05 -1.69
CA GLU A 81 16.73 -63.94 -2.78
C GLU A 81 17.81 -64.99 -3.12
N GLY A 82 19.09 -64.61 -3.09
CA GLY A 82 20.24 -65.49 -3.27
C GLY A 82 20.39 -66.50 -2.13
N MET A 83 20.23 -66.09 -0.87
CA MET A 83 20.18 -66.98 0.28
C MET A 83 18.99 -67.94 0.19
N ARG A 84 17.83 -67.48 -0.28
CA ARG A 84 16.66 -68.33 -0.54
C ARG A 84 16.94 -69.35 -1.65
N ARG A 85 17.63 -68.94 -2.72
CA ARG A 85 18.04 -69.80 -3.84
C ARG A 85 19.09 -70.83 -3.42
N ASN A 86 20.08 -70.42 -2.63
CA ASN A 86 21.12 -71.29 -2.10
C ASN A 86 20.54 -72.30 -1.08
N CYS A 87 19.62 -71.86 -0.22
CA CYS A 87 18.88 -72.77 0.66
C CYS A 87 18.07 -73.80 -0.14
N ALA A 88 17.44 -73.40 -1.25
CA ALA A 88 16.75 -74.33 -2.16
C ALA A 88 17.72 -75.34 -2.82
N ILE A 89 18.96 -74.93 -3.12
CA ILE A 89 20.01 -75.82 -3.64
C ILE A 89 20.53 -76.79 -2.56
N TYR A 90 20.71 -76.35 -1.32
CA TYR A 90 21.07 -77.25 -0.21
C TYR A 90 19.96 -78.26 0.10
N LEU A 91 18.69 -77.84 0.04
CA LEU A 91 17.54 -78.74 0.09
C LEU A 91 17.56 -79.78 -1.04
N TRP A 92 18.00 -79.38 -2.24
CA TRP A 92 18.16 -80.26 -3.40
C TRP A 92 19.26 -81.31 -3.20
N ASP A 93 20.33 -80.98 -2.48
CA ASP A 93 21.43 -81.90 -2.19
C ASP A 93 21.06 -82.96 -1.12
N VAL A 94 20.29 -82.58 -0.10
CA VAL A 94 19.74 -83.52 0.89
C VAL A 94 18.74 -84.50 0.25
N MET A 95 18.14 -84.16 -0.91
CA MET A 95 17.32 -85.10 -1.69
C MET A 95 18.14 -86.30 -2.20
N GLN A 96 19.45 -86.14 -2.43
CA GLN A 96 20.30 -87.16 -3.03
C GLN A 96 20.88 -88.15 -2.01
N THR A 97 21.04 -87.73 -0.76
CA THR A 97 21.69 -88.51 0.30
C THR A 97 20.73 -89.40 1.10
N GLU A 98 19.43 -89.13 1.02
CA GLU A 98 18.37 -89.94 1.63
C GLU A 98 17.71 -90.87 0.59
N ASN A 99 17.26 -92.06 1.00
CA ASN A 99 16.79 -93.08 0.06
C ASN A 99 15.46 -92.65 -0.62
N VAL A 100 15.55 -92.32 -1.91
CA VAL A 100 14.57 -91.63 -2.77
C VAL A 100 13.23 -92.37 -2.96
N PHE A 101 13.16 -93.66 -2.65
CA PHE A 101 11.99 -94.51 -2.94
C PHE A 101 10.73 -94.21 -2.11
N ASN A 102 10.79 -93.29 -1.13
CA ASN A 102 9.58 -92.71 -0.50
C ASN A 102 9.59 -91.17 -0.58
N HIS A 103 9.60 -90.67 -1.82
CA HIS A 103 9.59 -89.27 -2.22
C HIS A 103 8.61 -88.38 -1.43
N SER A 104 7.42 -88.90 -1.15
CA SER A 104 6.32 -88.18 -0.49
C SER A 104 6.58 -87.92 1.01
N ARG A 105 7.47 -88.69 1.64
CA ARG A 105 7.68 -88.65 3.10
C ARG A 105 8.88 -87.78 3.46
N TRP A 106 9.95 -87.85 2.68
CA TRP A 106 11.13 -87.02 2.84
C TRP A 106 10.81 -85.55 2.52
N SER A 107 10.19 -85.28 1.36
CA SER A 107 9.92 -83.91 0.87
C SER A 107 8.91 -83.15 1.72
N ARG A 108 7.95 -83.87 2.33
CA ARG A 108 6.98 -83.30 3.26
C ARG A 108 7.61 -82.92 4.60
N LYS A 109 8.49 -83.77 5.15
CA LYS A 109 9.13 -83.51 6.45
C LYS A 109 10.14 -82.37 6.39
N ALA A 110 10.98 -82.33 5.35
CA ALA A 110 11.95 -81.26 5.18
C ALA A 110 11.28 -79.89 4.96
N ASN A 111 10.25 -79.81 4.09
CA ASN A 111 9.51 -78.56 3.85
C ASN A 111 8.74 -78.06 5.06
N VAL A 112 8.14 -78.97 5.85
CA VAL A 112 7.44 -78.57 7.07
C VAL A 112 8.44 -77.98 8.06
N ILE A 113 9.58 -78.65 8.33
CA ILE A 113 10.57 -78.20 9.33
C ILE A 113 11.24 -76.88 8.93
N LEU A 114 11.65 -76.71 7.67
CA LEU A 114 12.28 -75.46 7.20
C LEU A 114 11.30 -74.29 7.16
N LYS A 115 10.06 -74.53 6.73
CA LYS A 115 9.03 -73.49 6.72
C LYS A 115 8.64 -73.09 8.15
N ASP A 116 8.56 -74.03 9.08
CA ASP A 116 8.27 -73.75 10.49
C ASP A 116 9.44 -73.01 11.17
N PHE A 117 10.69 -73.38 10.87
CA PHE A 117 11.86 -72.67 11.36
C PHE A 117 11.97 -71.26 10.77
N GLN A 118 11.77 -71.08 9.46
CA GLN A 118 11.79 -69.77 8.80
C GLN A 118 10.63 -68.88 9.26
N GLN A 119 9.42 -69.43 9.40
CA GLN A 119 8.28 -68.69 9.96
C GLN A 119 8.48 -68.43 11.47
N GLY A 120 9.16 -69.32 12.17
CA GLY A 120 9.55 -69.19 13.58
C GLY A 120 10.56 -68.06 13.79
N VAL A 121 11.61 -68.01 12.97
CA VAL A 121 12.66 -66.97 13.00
C VAL A 121 12.13 -65.65 12.46
N ALA A 122 11.47 -65.63 11.30
CA ALA A 122 10.84 -64.41 10.78
C ALA A 122 9.75 -63.89 11.72
N GLY A 123 8.99 -64.79 12.35
CA GLY A 123 8.03 -64.46 13.40
C GLY A 123 8.71 -63.96 14.67
N ALA A 124 9.86 -64.51 15.06
CA ALA A 124 10.65 -64.05 16.20
C ALA A 124 11.27 -62.68 15.93
N VAL A 125 11.85 -62.44 14.75
CA VAL A 125 12.39 -61.15 14.30
C VAL A 125 11.28 -60.11 14.19
N LYS A 126 10.10 -60.47 13.65
CA LYS A 126 8.91 -59.61 13.64
C LYS A 126 8.39 -59.30 15.05
N ARG A 127 8.62 -60.20 16.01
CA ARG A 127 8.39 -59.98 17.45
C ARG A 127 9.58 -59.30 18.17
N GLY A 128 10.61 -58.89 17.42
CA GLY A 128 11.77 -58.12 17.89
C GLY A 128 13.00 -58.95 18.29
N TYR A 129 13.17 -60.18 17.82
CA TYR A 129 14.39 -60.95 18.06
C TYR A 129 15.56 -60.36 17.26
N ASP A 130 16.55 -59.80 17.96
CA ASP A 130 17.73 -59.10 17.42
C ASP A 130 19.05 -59.84 17.75
N GLY A 131 18.96 -61.08 18.26
CA GLY A 131 20.11 -61.90 18.64
C GLY A 131 20.79 -61.51 19.96
N ARG A 132 20.29 -60.51 20.69
CA ARG A 132 20.85 -60.06 21.98
C ARG A 132 20.14 -60.71 23.17
N THR A 133 20.88 -60.91 24.26
CA THR A 133 20.26 -61.29 25.53
C THR A 133 19.51 -60.10 26.15
N VAL A 134 18.50 -60.37 26.99
CA VAL A 134 17.73 -59.30 27.67
C VAL A 134 18.63 -58.35 28.46
N THR A 135 19.69 -58.89 29.06
CA THR A 135 20.72 -58.15 29.81
C THR A 135 21.62 -57.28 28.92
N GLU A 136 21.82 -57.65 27.66
CA GLU A 136 22.56 -56.85 26.67
C GLU A 136 21.68 -55.77 26.05
N SER A 137 20.40 -56.06 25.82
CA SER A 137 19.43 -55.08 25.30
C SER A 137 19.03 -54.02 26.35
N TRP A 138 18.88 -54.40 27.62
CA TRP A 138 18.48 -53.52 28.72
C TRP A 138 19.61 -53.27 29.73
N SER A 139 20.78 -52.87 29.23
CA SER A 139 21.83 -52.30 30.11
C SER A 139 21.42 -50.93 30.66
N PHE A 140 22.01 -50.49 31.78
CA PHE A 140 21.65 -49.23 32.41
C PHE A 140 21.77 -48.00 31.47
N PRO A 141 22.86 -47.82 30.68
CA PRO A 141 22.96 -46.73 29.71
C PRO A 141 21.99 -46.87 28.53
N ALA A 142 21.68 -48.10 28.10
CA ALA A 142 20.66 -48.32 27.07
C ALA A 142 19.25 -47.95 27.58
N ALA A 143 18.93 -48.31 28.82
CA ALA A 143 17.70 -47.88 29.51
C ALA A 143 17.66 -46.37 29.73
N LEU A 144 18.80 -45.73 30.04
CA LEU A 144 18.92 -44.28 30.15
C LEU A 144 18.65 -43.57 28.83
N MET A 145 19.19 -44.09 27.72
CA MET A 145 18.92 -43.61 26.36
C MET A 145 17.46 -43.80 25.96
N PHE A 146 16.84 -44.93 26.34
CA PHE A 146 15.40 -45.15 26.18
C PHE A 146 14.60 -44.07 26.93
N CYS A 147 14.88 -43.85 28.22
CA CYS A 147 14.23 -42.81 29.01
C CYS A 147 14.40 -41.42 28.38
N LEU A 148 15.62 -41.06 27.96
CA LEU A 148 15.91 -39.82 27.22
C LEU A 148 15.01 -39.71 25.99
N SER A 149 14.95 -40.75 25.15
CA SER A 149 14.17 -40.73 23.91
C SER A 149 12.68 -40.50 24.15
N VAL A 150 12.14 -40.99 25.28
CA VAL A 150 10.73 -40.83 25.66
C VAL A 150 10.45 -39.40 26.12
N PHE A 151 11.18 -38.87 27.11
CA PHE A 151 10.85 -37.53 27.64
C PHE A 151 11.26 -36.39 26.69
N THR A 152 12.28 -36.59 25.85
CA THR A 152 12.70 -35.60 24.83
C THR A 152 11.87 -35.65 23.55
N MET A 153 11.05 -36.69 23.39
CA MET A 153 10.21 -36.95 22.22
C MET A 153 11.00 -37.24 20.93
N ILE A 154 12.19 -37.84 21.05
CA ILE A 154 12.96 -38.31 19.89
C ILE A 154 12.43 -39.66 19.40
N GLY A 155 12.30 -40.62 20.31
CA GLY A 155 11.68 -41.92 20.04
C GLY A 155 12.33 -42.78 18.95
N TYR A 156 13.64 -43.10 19.06
CA TYR A 156 14.38 -43.93 18.08
C TYR A 156 13.72 -45.26 17.71
N GLY A 157 12.91 -45.87 18.58
CA GLY A 157 12.16 -47.09 18.25
C GLY A 157 12.98 -48.38 18.14
N ASN A 158 14.31 -48.31 18.22
CA ASN A 158 15.20 -49.48 18.25
C ASN A 158 15.12 -50.28 19.57
N LEU A 159 14.79 -49.62 20.69
CA LEU A 159 14.56 -50.23 22.00
C LEU A 159 13.17 -49.85 22.52
N VAL A 160 12.29 -50.85 22.72
CA VAL A 160 10.88 -50.64 23.12
C VAL A 160 10.42 -51.61 24.21
N PRO A 161 9.52 -51.18 25.12
CA PRO A 161 8.99 -52.04 26.17
C PRO A 161 8.05 -53.10 25.59
N ARG A 162 8.37 -54.38 25.80
CA ARG A 162 7.57 -55.50 25.30
C ARG A 162 6.46 -55.92 26.25
N THR A 163 6.68 -55.78 27.56
CA THR A 163 5.73 -56.18 28.60
C THR A 163 4.58 -55.18 28.72
N ASN A 164 3.39 -55.66 29.08
CA ASN A 164 2.23 -54.79 29.32
C ASN A 164 2.51 -53.77 30.44
N ILE A 165 3.21 -54.20 31.50
CA ILE A 165 3.64 -53.33 32.60
C ILE A 165 4.64 -52.28 32.11
N GLY A 166 5.63 -52.66 31.29
CA GLY A 166 6.60 -51.72 30.71
C GLY A 166 5.95 -50.67 29.82
N LYS A 167 4.95 -51.07 29.02
CA LYS A 167 4.14 -50.14 28.21
C LYS A 167 3.35 -49.17 29.10
N ALA A 168 2.67 -49.67 30.13
CA ALA A 168 1.94 -48.84 31.08
C ALA A 168 2.87 -47.86 31.83
N ALA A 169 4.03 -48.33 32.30
CA ALA A 169 5.04 -47.51 32.96
C ALA A 169 5.58 -46.41 32.02
N THR A 170 5.77 -46.71 30.74
CA THR A 170 6.22 -45.73 29.74
C THR A 170 5.18 -44.64 29.50
N ILE A 171 3.89 -44.98 29.48
CA ILE A 171 2.80 -43.99 29.38
C ILE A 171 2.85 -43.02 30.56
N VAL A 172 2.92 -43.54 31.78
CA VAL A 172 3.01 -42.71 33.00
C VAL A 172 4.29 -41.87 32.99
N TYR A 173 5.42 -42.46 32.61
CA TYR A 173 6.70 -41.76 32.52
C TYR A 173 6.65 -40.61 31.50
N ALA A 174 6.03 -40.81 30.33
CA ALA A 174 5.88 -39.77 29.32
C ALA A 174 4.99 -38.61 29.80
N ILE A 175 3.87 -38.91 30.49
CA ILE A 175 2.93 -37.89 30.98
C ILE A 175 3.63 -36.86 31.89
N PHE A 176 4.54 -37.28 32.76
CA PHE A 176 5.28 -36.37 33.63
C PHE A 176 6.61 -35.89 33.02
N GLY A 177 7.32 -36.77 32.31
CA GLY A 177 8.62 -36.50 31.72
C GLY A 177 8.56 -35.45 30.61
N VAL A 178 7.57 -35.53 29.72
CA VAL A 178 7.43 -34.59 28.59
C VAL A 178 7.21 -33.14 29.07
N PRO A 179 6.23 -32.84 29.97
CA PRO A 179 6.08 -31.48 30.50
C PRO A 179 7.31 -30.97 31.24
N LEU A 180 7.95 -31.81 32.07
CA LEU A 180 9.18 -31.45 32.78
C LEU A 180 10.31 -31.09 31.80
N TYR A 181 10.46 -31.87 30.74
CA TYR A 181 11.41 -31.60 29.68
C TYR A 181 11.07 -30.31 28.91
N VAL A 182 9.79 -30.02 28.63
CA VAL A 182 9.40 -28.76 27.97
C VAL A 182 9.79 -27.55 28.84
N LEU A 183 9.60 -27.64 30.16
CA LEU A 183 10.06 -26.59 31.10
C LEU A 183 11.58 -26.44 31.08
N TYR A 184 12.31 -27.57 31.13
CA TYR A 184 13.76 -27.59 30.97
C TYR A 184 14.19 -26.91 29.66
N PHE A 185 13.58 -27.30 28.53
CA PHE A 185 13.88 -26.77 27.20
C PHE A 185 13.67 -25.25 27.15
N MET A 186 12.54 -24.76 27.67
CA MET A 186 12.25 -23.32 27.71
C MET A 186 13.24 -22.53 28.58
N ASN A 187 13.68 -23.10 29.71
CA ASN A 187 14.59 -22.45 30.64
C ASN A 187 16.04 -22.49 30.17
N MET A 188 16.51 -23.64 29.69
CA MET A 188 17.87 -23.79 29.16
C MET A 188 18.10 -22.92 27.94
N GLY A 189 17.11 -22.78 27.06
CA GLY A 189 17.21 -21.86 25.94
C GLY A 189 17.42 -20.40 26.37
N LYS A 190 16.91 -19.98 27.54
CA LYS A 190 17.15 -18.63 28.07
C LYS A 190 18.54 -18.50 28.69
N VAL A 191 18.95 -19.48 29.49
CA VAL A 191 20.27 -19.50 30.14
C VAL A 191 21.38 -19.46 29.10
N LEU A 192 21.34 -20.36 28.11
CA LEU A 192 22.31 -20.40 27.03
C LEU A 192 22.27 -19.13 26.17
N ALA A 193 21.09 -18.56 25.92
CA ALA A 193 21.00 -17.29 25.19
C ALA A 193 21.63 -16.13 25.98
N SER A 194 21.56 -16.12 27.30
CA SER A 194 22.21 -15.11 28.15
C SER A 194 23.73 -15.26 28.13
N VAL A 195 24.22 -16.50 28.27
CA VAL A 195 25.65 -16.83 28.16
C VAL A 195 26.17 -16.43 26.77
N PHE A 196 25.46 -16.79 25.71
CA PHE A 196 25.83 -16.45 24.35
C PHE A 196 25.84 -14.94 24.09
N ARG A 197 24.84 -14.20 24.57
CA ARG A 197 24.84 -12.72 24.49
C ARG A 197 26.02 -12.12 25.23
N TRP A 198 26.39 -12.65 26.39
CA TRP A 198 27.56 -12.20 27.14
C TRP A 198 28.85 -12.43 26.34
N PHE A 199 29.07 -13.64 25.81
CA PHE A 199 30.20 -13.95 24.94
C PHE A 199 30.22 -13.08 23.67
N TYR A 200 29.08 -12.95 22.99
CA TYR A 200 28.94 -12.15 21.78
C TYR A 200 29.28 -10.67 22.05
N THR A 201 28.78 -10.09 23.13
CA THR A 201 29.06 -8.70 23.52
C THR A 201 30.53 -8.53 23.91
N LYS A 202 31.13 -9.52 24.56
CA LYS A 202 32.55 -9.50 24.91
C LYS A 202 33.43 -9.51 23.65
N MET A 203 33.11 -10.39 22.68
CA MET A 203 33.83 -10.46 21.40
C MET A 203 33.60 -9.21 20.54
N SER A 204 32.38 -8.70 20.45
CA SER A 204 32.08 -7.48 19.68
C SER A 204 32.85 -6.28 20.24
N ASN A 205 32.92 -6.15 21.57
CA ASN A 205 33.65 -5.07 22.22
C ASN A 205 35.19 -5.17 22.02
N CYS A 206 35.72 -6.36 21.72
CA CYS A 206 37.13 -6.52 21.34
C CYS A 206 37.38 -6.09 19.88
N CYS A 207 36.38 -6.22 19.00
CA CYS A 207 36.49 -5.83 17.59
C CYS A 207 36.14 -4.34 17.35
N THR A 208 35.29 -3.73 18.16
CA THR A 208 34.97 -2.29 18.10
C THR A 208 35.64 -1.54 19.24
N SER A 209 36.92 -1.21 19.06
CA SER A 209 37.58 -0.18 19.87
C SER A 209 37.28 1.19 19.27
N SER A 210 36.16 1.84 19.66
CA SER A 210 36.07 3.30 19.77
C SER A 210 34.70 3.80 20.29
N HIS A 211 34.76 4.79 21.18
CA HIS A 211 33.71 5.69 21.69
C HIS A 211 32.48 5.13 22.43
N LYS A 212 32.57 5.19 23.76
CA LYS A 212 31.42 5.21 24.68
C LYS A 212 30.59 6.48 24.50
N LYS A 213 29.29 6.34 24.28
CA LYS A 213 28.26 7.30 24.74
C LYS A 213 27.27 6.53 25.60
N GLU A 214 27.09 6.99 26.84
CA GLU A 214 26.10 6.45 27.77
C GLU A 214 24.70 6.60 27.17
N MET A 215 24.04 5.46 26.96
CA MET A 215 22.62 5.38 26.69
C MET A 215 22.16 4.00 27.16
N MET A 216 21.06 3.99 27.94
CA MET A 216 20.23 2.87 28.43
C MET A 216 20.56 1.48 27.87
N PRO A 217 20.52 0.39 28.68
CA PRO A 217 20.88 -0.96 28.26
C PRO A 217 20.03 -1.41 27.05
N ARG A 218 20.54 -1.19 25.84
CA ARG A 218 19.94 -1.71 24.62
C ARG A 218 20.13 -3.22 24.66
N LYS A 219 19.02 -3.95 24.67
CA LYS A 219 19.01 -5.40 24.54
C LYS A 219 19.79 -5.76 23.27
N VAL A 220 20.98 -6.36 23.41
CA VAL A 220 21.82 -6.75 22.28
C VAL A 220 21.07 -7.81 21.49
N ILE A 221 20.59 -7.44 20.30
CA ILE A 221 19.89 -8.35 19.39
C ILE A 221 20.98 -9.10 18.63
N VAL A 222 21.11 -10.39 18.92
CA VAL A 222 22.07 -11.24 18.23
C VAL A 222 21.53 -11.58 16.85
N PRO A 223 22.32 -11.43 15.77
CA PRO A 223 21.89 -11.79 14.42
C PRO A 223 21.44 -13.26 14.34
N SER A 224 20.39 -13.53 13.56
CA SER A 224 19.93 -14.91 13.32
C SER A 224 21.00 -15.77 12.64
N THR A 225 21.89 -15.16 11.86
CA THR A 225 23.05 -15.82 11.24
C THR A 225 24.02 -16.38 12.28
N ALA A 226 24.20 -15.72 13.43
CA ALA A 226 25.07 -16.22 14.49
C ALA A 226 24.51 -17.50 15.13
N CYS A 227 23.18 -17.68 15.17
CA CYS A 227 22.55 -18.92 15.64
C CYS A 227 22.86 -20.10 14.70
N LEU A 228 22.87 -19.86 13.38
CA LEU A 228 23.21 -20.88 12.38
C LEU A 228 24.66 -21.35 12.52
N TRP A 229 25.60 -20.44 12.77
CA TRP A 229 27.00 -20.78 13.01
C TRP A 229 27.20 -21.61 14.27
N VAL A 230 26.52 -21.26 15.37
CA VAL A 230 26.58 -22.04 16.63
C VAL A 230 26.00 -23.44 16.42
N LEU A 231 24.86 -23.55 15.75
CA LEU A 231 24.25 -24.85 15.46
C LEU A 231 25.13 -25.69 14.53
N GLY A 232 25.69 -25.09 13.47
CA GLY A 232 26.60 -25.76 12.54
C GLY A 232 27.87 -26.25 13.22
N ALA A 233 28.50 -25.44 14.07
CA ALA A 233 29.68 -25.84 14.83
C ALA A 233 29.37 -26.99 15.81
N TYR A 234 28.20 -26.96 16.44
CA TYR A 234 27.75 -28.00 17.36
C TYR A 234 27.48 -29.34 16.64
N ILE A 235 26.85 -29.30 15.46
CA ILE A 235 26.67 -30.47 14.60
C ILE A 235 28.01 -31.00 14.13
N ALA A 236 28.90 -30.14 13.62
CA ALA A 236 30.23 -30.56 13.16
C ALA A 236 31.06 -31.24 14.26
N THR A 237 30.98 -30.73 15.49
CA THR A 237 31.62 -31.37 16.66
C THR A 237 31.07 -32.78 16.89
N GLY A 238 29.74 -32.94 16.81
CA GLY A 238 29.10 -34.26 16.91
C GLY A 238 29.49 -35.19 15.77
N THR A 239 29.49 -34.70 14.53
CA THR A 239 29.90 -35.44 13.32
C THR A 239 31.30 -36.02 13.48
N ILE A 240 32.28 -35.22 13.90
CA ILE A 240 33.66 -35.69 14.10
C ILE A 240 33.72 -36.73 15.23
N MET A 241 33.02 -36.46 16.34
CA MET A 241 33.00 -37.37 17.50
C MET A 241 32.42 -38.74 17.15
N PHE A 242 31.27 -38.78 16.47
CA PHE A 242 30.61 -40.05 16.14
C PHE A 242 31.28 -40.80 14.98
N ALA A 243 31.86 -40.10 14.00
CA ALA A 243 32.60 -40.73 12.92
C ALA A 243 33.78 -41.54 13.47
N GLU A 244 34.55 -40.96 14.39
CA GLU A 244 35.71 -41.64 15.01
C GLU A 244 35.30 -42.74 16.00
N TRP A 245 34.19 -42.57 16.74
CA TRP A 245 33.81 -43.50 17.81
C TRP A 245 33.01 -44.71 17.35
N GLU A 246 32.12 -44.52 16.37
CA GLU A 246 31.26 -45.57 15.83
C GLU A 246 31.77 -46.09 14.48
N LYS A 247 32.86 -45.49 13.94
CA LYS A 247 33.42 -45.79 12.61
C LYS A 247 32.40 -45.62 11.49
N TRP A 248 31.51 -44.64 11.66
CA TRP A 248 30.53 -44.25 10.65
C TRP A 248 31.16 -43.24 9.70
N ASP A 249 30.64 -43.18 8.48
CA ASP A 249 31.00 -42.10 7.56
C ASP A 249 30.58 -40.74 8.13
N TYR A 250 31.26 -39.67 7.70
CA TYR A 250 30.93 -38.31 8.14
C TYR A 250 29.50 -37.90 7.75
N LEU A 251 28.96 -38.44 6.66
CA LEU A 251 27.57 -38.21 6.24
C LEU A 251 26.58 -38.87 7.21
N ASP A 252 26.77 -40.15 7.52
CA ASP A 252 25.95 -40.91 8.48
C ASP A 252 26.00 -40.31 9.89
N SER A 253 27.18 -39.86 10.31
CA SER A 253 27.38 -39.18 11.59
C SER A 253 26.65 -37.83 11.64
N THR A 254 26.67 -37.07 10.54
CA THR A 254 25.93 -35.81 10.42
C THR A 254 24.42 -36.06 10.37
N TYR A 255 23.99 -37.07 9.62
CA TYR A 255 22.60 -37.50 9.52
C TYR A 255 22.06 -37.93 10.89
N PHE A 256 22.81 -38.71 11.66
CA PHE A 256 22.46 -39.05 13.05
C PHE A 256 22.33 -37.80 13.92
N CYS A 257 23.29 -36.87 13.88
CA CYS A 257 23.25 -35.64 14.68
C CYS A 257 22.03 -34.78 14.34
N VAL A 258 21.73 -34.56 13.05
CA VAL A 258 20.60 -33.75 12.60
C VAL A 258 19.27 -34.41 12.96
N THR A 259 19.09 -35.70 12.63
CA THR A 259 17.83 -36.41 12.88
C THR A 259 17.54 -36.55 14.38
N SER A 260 18.57 -36.69 15.21
CA SER A 260 18.42 -36.79 16.67
C SER A 260 18.10 -35.43 17.32
N LEU A 261 18.82 -34.37 16.96
CA LEU A 261 18.64 -33.03 17.53
C LEU A 261 17.34 -32.38 17.05
N CYS A 262 16.91 -32.64 15.81
CA CYS A 262 15.62 -32.20 15.29
C CYS A 262 14.43 -33.04 15.81
N LYS A 263 14.68 -34.07 16.63
CA LYS A 263 13.66 -35.01 17.16
C LYS A 263 12.90 -35.78 16.07
N ILE A 264 13.58 -36.10 14.98
CA ILE A 264 13.04 -36.98 13.94
C ILE A 264 13.19 -38.43 14.38
N GLY A 265 14.40 -38.81 14.83
CA GLY A 265 14.66 -40.07 15.52
C GLY A 265 14.29 -41.33 14.74
N PHE A 266 14.79 -41.51 13.51
CA PHE A 266 14.51 -42.71 12.70
C PHE A 266 15.01 -44.01 13.33
N GLY A 267 16.12 -43.95 14.10
CA GLY A 267 16.64 -45.09 14.87
C GLY A 267 17.31 -46.18 14.06
N ASP A 268 17.57 -45.90 12.78
CA ASP A 268 18.45 -46.63 11.87
C ASP A 268 19.91 -46.58 12.35
N LEU A 269 20.37 -45.41 12.80
CA LEU A 269 21.69 -45.22 13.41
C LEU A 269 21.53 -44.85 14.88
N VAL A 270 22.12 -45.65 15.77
CA VAL A 270 22.18 -45.37 17.21
C VAL A 270 23.56 -45.78 17.75
N PRO A 271 24.29 -44.87 18.42
CA PRO A 271 25.61 -45.17 18.98
C PRO A 271 25.55 -46.35 19.95
N GLY A 272 26.57 -47.22 19.93
CA GLY A 272 26.64 -48.40 20.80
C GLY A 272 25.74 -49.58 20.36
N ALA A 273 25.22 -49.57 19.12
CA ALA A 273 24.49 -50.69 18.56
C ALA A 273 25.40 -51.82 18.03
N ASN A 274 26.68 -51.57 17.72
CA ASN A 274 27.57 -52.58 17.16
C ASN A 274 28.16 -53.49 18.27
N ILE A 275 27.91 -54.80 18.19
CA ILE A 275 28.19 -55.79 19.26
C ILE A 275 29.71 -56.12 19.42
N SER A 276 30.55 -55.68 18.48
CA SER A 276 31.90 -56.24 18.26
C SER A 276 33.05 -55.63 19.08
N GLU A 277 32.81 -54.68 19.99
CA GLU A 277 33.90 -54.09 20.82
C GLU A 277 33.66 -54.22 22.33
N SER A 278 34.75 -54.23 23.11
CA SER A 278 34.83 -54.53 24.55
C SER A 278 33.71 -53.91 25.42
N LYS A 279 33.20 -54.71 26.37
CA LYS A 279 32.09 -54.40 27.30
C LYS A 279 32.26 -53.11 28.12
N SER A 280 33.48 -52.60 28.32
CA SER A 280 33.70 -51.37 29.11
C SER A 280 33.63 -50.08 28.29
N GLY A 281 33.94 -50.11 26.99
CA GLY A 281 33.93 -48.93 26.11
C GLY A 281 32.53 -48.51 25.67
N HIS A 282 31.58 -49.45 25.61
CA HIS A 282 30.21 -49.18 25.20
C HIS A 282 29.43 -48.29 26.17
N GLN A 283 29.68 -48.45 27.48
CA GLN A 283 28.91 -47.76 28.52
C GLN A 283 29.25 -46.25 28.57
N THR A 284 30.53 -45.90 28.38
CA THR A 284 30.98 -44.49 28.37
C THR A 284 30.54 -43.75 27.11
N LYS A 285 30.58 -44.40 25.93
CA LYS A 285 30.08 -43.85 24.65
C LYS A 285 28.60 -43.44 24.76
N LEU A 286 27.74 -44.30 25.34
CA LEU A 286 26.31 -44.04 25.52
C LEU A 286 26.02 -42.89 26.50
N VAL A 287 26.78 -42.77 27.58
CA VAL A 287 26.62 -41.66 28.54
C VAL A 287 27.03 -40.33 27.92
N ILE A 288 28.12 -40.30 27.14
CA ILE A 288 28.53 -39.07 26.44
C ILE A 288 27.51 -38.70 25.36
N ASN A 289 26.95 -39.67 24.64
CA ASN A 289 25.83 -39.45 23.72
C ASN A 289 24.61 -38.82 24.42
N PHE A 290 24.24 -39.33 25.61
CA PHE A 290 23.17 -38.74 26.43
C PHE A 290 23.46 -37.26 26.76
N VAL A 291 24.68 -36.94 27.19
CA VAL A 291 25.09 -35.57 27.52
C VAL A 291 25.10 -34.68 26.27
N TYR A 292 25.60 -35.19 25.15
CA TYR A 292 25.58 -34.50 23.87
C TYR A 292 24.14 -34.13 23.52
N LEU A 293 23.24 -35.11 23.40
CA LEU A 293 21.84 -34.84 23.05
C LEU A 293 21.20 -33.83 24.00
N LEU A 294 21.38 -33.96 25.32
CA LEU A 294 20.81 -33.03 26.30
C LEU A 294 21.30 -31.58 26.10
N VAL A 295 22.61 -31.37 25.88
CA VAL A 295 23.19 -30.05 25.60
C VAL A 295 22.71 -29.51 24.25
N GLY A 296 22.67 -30.36 23.23
CA GLY A 296 22.22 -30.00 21.89
C GLY A 296 20.76 -29.55 21.85
N MET A 297 19.89 -30.18 22.64
CA MET A 297 18.52 -29.71 22.84
C MET A 297 18.49 -28.30 23.45
N GLY A 298 19.41 -27.98 24.36
CA GLY A 298 19.58 -26.64 24.90
C GLY A 298 20.02 -25.62 23.84
N VAL A 299 20.95 -25.99 22.95
CA VAL A 299 21.41 -25.14 21.83
C VAL A 299 20.27 -24.85 20.85
N ILE A 300 19.46 -25.86 20.51
CA ILE A 300 18.26 -25.67 19.68
C ILE A 300 17.24 -24.77 20.38
N ALA A 301 17.00 -24.96 21.68
CA ALA A 301 16.11 -24.10 22.46
C ALA A 301 16.57 -22.63 22.47
N MET A 302 17.88 -22.41 22.57
CA MET A 302 18.49 -21.08 22.46
C MET A 302 18.20 -20.46 21.10
N CYS A 303 18.48 -21.19 20.01
CA CYS A 303 18.24 -20.73 18.64
C CYS A 303 16.76 -20.37 18.41
N TYR A 304 15.84 -21.23 18.87
CA TYR A 304 14.40 -20.97 18.80
C TYR A 304 14.00 -19.68 19.53
N ASN A 305 14.48 -19.47 20.75
CA ASN A 305 14.18 -18.26 21.53
C ASN A 305 14.73 -16.99 20.87
N LEU A 306 15.95 -17.03 20.34
CA LEU A 306 16.56 -15.89 19.64
C LEU A 306 15.81 -15.57 18.34
N MET A 307 15.49 -16.58 17.52
CA MET A 307 14.70 -16.39 16.30
C MET A 307 13.32 -15.79 16.59
N ARG A 308 12.62 -16.30 17.62
CA ARG A 308 11.31 -15.78 18.05
C ARG A 308 11.39 -14.30 18.44
N GLU A 309 12.46 -13.89 19.10
CA GLU A 309 12.68 -12.49 19.48
C GLU A 309 12.87 -11.59 18.26
N VAL A 310 13.71 -12.00 17.30
CA VAL A 310 13.95 -11.25 16.05
C VAL A 310 12.67 -11.07 15.25
N VAL A 311 11.87 -12.14 15.10
CA VAL A 311 10.60 -12.09 14.37
C VAL A 311 9.64 -11.08 15.01
N ARG A 312 9.53 -11.07 16.35
CA ARG A 312 8.67 -10.11 17.07
C ARG A 312 9.12 -8.67 16.86
N LEU A 313 10.42 -8.41 16.89
CA LEU A 313 10.97 -7.08 16.69
C LEU A 313 10.71 -6.57 15.28
N LYS A 314 11.00 -7.38 14.25
CA LYS A 314 10.70 -7.03 12.85
C LYS A 314 9.21 -6.78 12.62
N MET A 315 8.34 -7.55 13.29
CA MET A 315 6.89 -7.34 13.20
C MET A 315 6.46 -6.01 13.83
N HIS A 316 7.06 -5.61 14.94
CA HIS A 316 6.83 -4.31 15.56
C HIS A 316 7.33 -3.14 14.70
N GLU A 317 8.52 -3.26 14.10
CA GLU A 317 9.06 -2.28 13.16
C GLU A 317 8.14 -2.11 11.95
N LEU A 318 7.77 -3.22 11.30
CA LEU A 318 6.84 -3.21 10.17
C LEU A 318 5.50 -2.54 10.52
N LYS A 319 4.94 -2.84 11.70
CA LYS A 319 3.69 -2.22 12.16
C LYS A 319 3.83 -0.71 12.30
N ARG A 320 4.94 -0.22 12.84
CA ARG A 320 5.20 1.22 13.01
C ARG A 320 5.35 1.90 11.65
N ASP A 321 6.09 1.30 10.73
CA ASP A 321 6.37 1.89 9.42
C ASP A 321 5.08 1.99 8.57
N ILE A 322 4.18 1.00 8.69
CA ILE A 322 2.85 1.04 8.08
C ILE A 322 2.01 2.20 8.63
N LEU A 323 2.03 2.42 9.95
CA LEU A 323 1.24 3.49 10.58
C LEU A 323 1.72 4.88 10.14
N VAL A 324 3.03 5.09 10.10
CA VAL A 324 3.62 6.36 9.63
C VAL A 324 3.23 6.62 8.18
N CYS A 325 3.37 5.62 7.30
CA CYS A 325 2.98 5.75 5.90
C CYS A 325 1.49 6.10 5.73
N PHE A 326 0.61 5.52 6.55
CA PHE A 326 -0.81 5.83 6.51
C PHE A 326 -1.11 7.26 6.96
N GLU A 327 -0.40 7.76 7.97
CA GLU A 327 -0.54 9.15 8.43
C GLU A 327 -0.05 10.15 7.39
N ASP A 328 1.07 9.88 6.71
CA ASP A 328 1.61 10.73 5.64
C ASP A 328 0.65 10.80 4.44
N ILE A 329 0.09 9.67 4.01
CA ILE A 329 -0.92 9.63 2.93
C ILE A 329 -2.15 10.45 3.32
N ARG A 330 -2.59 10.36 4.58
CA ARG A 330 -3.75 11.13 5.07
C ARG A 330 -3.48 12.63 5.11
N ARG A 331 -2.29 13.05 5.51
CA ARG A 331 -1.88 14.47 5.51
C ARG A 331 -1.82 15.03 4.08
N LEU A 332 -1.21 14.30 3.15
CA LEU A 332 -1.14 14.69 1.74
C LEU A 332 -2.54 14.82 1.11
N ALA A 333 -3.46 13.91 1.44
CA ALA A 333 -4.84 13.98 0.95
C ALA A 333 -5.61 15.20 1.49
N LYS A 334 -5.37 15.61 2.74
CA LYS A 334 -5.99 16.81 3.32
C LYS A 334 -5.47 18.11 2.69
N MET A 335 -4.17 18.19 2.40
CA MET A 335 -3.56 19.41 1.85
C MET A 335 -3.95 19.66 0.38
N ALA A 336 -4.30 18.61 -0.37
CA ALA A 336 -4.69 18.71 -1.79
C ALA A 336 -6.19 18.94 -2.02
N ALA A 337 -7.01 19.05 -0.95
CA ALA A 337 -8.47 19.19 -1.05
C ALA A 337 -8.91 20.66 -1.06
N PRO A 338 -9.93 21.05 -1.84
CA PRO A 338 -10.51 22.39 -1.80
C PRO A 338 -11.12 22.70 -0.42
N ILE A 339 -10.68 23.80 0.20
CA ILE A 339 -11.18 24.27 1.50
C ILE A 339 -12.32 25.25 1.24
N ARG A 340 -13.51 24.97 1.79
CA ARG A 340 -14.65 25.90 1.76
C ARG A 340 -14.58 26.85 2.96
N LEU A 341 -14.70 28.14 2.70
CA LEU A 341 -14.75 29.21 3.68
C LEU A 341 -16.05 29.98 3.44
N ALA A 342 -16.96 29.92 4.40
CA ALA A 342 -18.28 30.57 4.29
C ALA A 342 -18.24 31.96 4.92
N GLU A 343 -19.07 32.87 4.41
CA GLU A 343 -19.27 34.21 4.98
C GLU A 343 -17.97 34.99 5.22
N MET A 344 -17.02 34.91 4.29
CA MET A 344 -15.77 35.65 4.40
C MET A 344 -16.06 37.14 4.24
N TYR A 345 -15.90 37.89 5.32
CA TYR A 345 -16.15 39.32 5.34
C TYR A 345 -15.14 40.07 4.47
N GLY A 346 -15.61 41.08 3.76
CA GLY A 346 -14.80 42.08 3.08
C GLY A 346 -15.18 43.49 3.55
N PHE A 347 -15.19 44.45 2.64
CA PHE A 347 -15.42 45.86 2.98
C PHE A 347 -16.90 46.20 3.22
N GLN A 348 -17.17 47.03 4.23
CA GLN A 348 -18.51 47.54 4.61
C GLN A 348 -19.54 46.44 4.91
N GLY A 349 -19.13 45.36 5.59
CA GLY A 349 -20.04 44.28 6.02
C GLY A 349 -20.48 43.32 4.90
N ARG A 350 -20.08 43.57 3.65
CA ARG A 350 -20.24 42.63 2.53
C ARG A 350 -19.42 41.37 2.79
N HIS A 351 -19.90 40.21 2.36
CA HIS A 351 -19.23 38.92 2.55
C HIS A 351 -19.48 37.96 1.40
N ASN A 352 -18.52 37.09 1.09
CA ASN A 352 -18.67 36.07 0.06
C ASN A 352 -18.24 34.70 0.59
N ASP A 353 -18.88 33.65 0.10
CA ASP A 353 -18.31 32.32 0.24
C ASP A 353 -17.16 32.14 -0.73
N VAL A 354 -16.13 31.41 -0.31
CA VAL A 354 -14.89 31.24 -1.03
C VAL A 354 -14.43 29.79 -0.98
N ILE A 355 -13.89 29.30 -2.09
CA ILE A 355 -13.16 28.05 -2.15
C ILE A 355 -11.68 28.36 -2.31
N TYR A 356 -10.87 27.86 -1.39
CA TYR A 356 -9.44 28.07 -1.35
C TYR A 356 -8.68 26.78 -1.66
N MET A 357 -7.60 26.90 -2.42
CA MET A 357 -6.57 25.87 -2.56
C MET A 357 -5.18 26.44 -2.35
N GLU A 358 -4.36 25.68 -1.63
CA GLU A 358 -2.94 25.95 -1.47
C GLU A 358 -2.18 25.68 -2.78
N PRO A 359 -1.09 26.38 -3.13
CA PRO A 359 -0.21 26.04 -4.25
C PRO A 359 0.37 24.62 -4.14
N LYS A 360 0.66 24.00 -5.29
CA LYS A 360 1.37 22.70 -5.35
C LYS A 360 2.86 22.83 -5.11
N THR A 361 3.43 23.96 -5.52
CA THR A 361 4.86 24.23 -5.46
C THR A 361 5.11 25.46 -4.60
N LEU A 362 5.99 25.33 -3.61
CA LEU A 362 6.50 26.42 -2.80
C LEU A 362 7.88 26.86 -3.31
N PRO A 363 8.26 28.15 -3.18
CA PRO A 363 7.46 29.25 -2.64
C PRO A 363 6.34 29.67 -3.59
N SER A 364 5.23 30.16 -3.02
CA SER A 364 4.17 30.76 -3.84
C SER A 364 4.56 32.18 -4.22
N SER A 365 4.35 32.55 -5.48
CA SER A 365 4.57 33.92 -5.96
C SER A 365 3.28 34.73 -6.10
N SER A 366 2.11 34.10 -6.19
CA SER A 366 0.87 34.80 -6.54
C SER A 366 -0.42 34.16 -5.99
N VAL A 367 -1.51 34.93 -6.04
CA VAL A 367 -2.87 34.49 -5.78
C VAL A 367 -3.74 34.69 -7.03
N VAL A 368 -4.42 33.63 -7.44
CA VAL A 368 -5.39 33.61 -8.53
C VAL A 368 -6.77 33.77 -7.93
N VAL A 369 -7.44 34.88 -8.25
CA VAL A 369 -8.82 35.14 -7.84
C VAL A 369 -9.74 34.90 -9.03
N PHE A 370 -10.64 33.94 -8.89
CA PHE A 370 -11.56 33.52 -9.93
C PHE A 370 -13.02 33.86 -9.59
N PHE A 371 -13.68 34.52 -10.53
CA PHE A 371 -15.11 34.84 -10.49
C PHE A 371 -15.86 33.95 -11.49
N PRO A 372 -16.74 33.05 -11.02
CA PRO A 372 -17.45 32.07 -11.85
C PRO A 372 -18.59 32.67 -12.68
N GLY A 373 -19.17 31.83 -13.55
CA GLY A 373 -20.34 32.15 -14.36
C GLY A 373 -21.68 31.78 -13.71
N ASP A 374 -22.77 31.94 -14.48
CA ASP A 374 -24.16 31.79 -14.02
C ASP A 374 -24.56 30.39 -13.52
N VAL A 375 -23.90 29.35 -14.05
CA VAL A 375 -24.30 27.94 -13.84
C VAL A 375 -23.61 27.33 -12.62
N GLN A 376 -22.48 27.88 -12.19
CA GLN A 376 -21.53 27.23 -11.28
C GLN A 376 -21.88 27.53 -9.83
N ASP A 377 -22.08 26.46 -9.05
CA ASP A 377 -22.29 26.52 -7.60
C ASP A 377 -21.58 25.32 -6.93
N TYR A 378 -21.83 25.08 -5.64
CA TYR A 378 -21.42 23.86 -4.98
C TYR A 378 -21.99 22.61 -5.67
N PRO A 379 -21.23 21.49 -5.72
CA PRO A 379 -21.64 20.27 -6.39
C PRO A 379 -23.04 19.81 -5.97
N GLU A 380 -23.35 19.81 -4.68
CA GLU A 380 -24.65 19.40 -4.15
C GLU A 380 -25.81 20.27 -4.67
N ASN A 381 -25.61 21.59 -4.81
CA ASN A 381 -26.62 22.51 -5.32
C ASN A 381 -26.83 22.31 -6.81
N MET A 382 -25.74 22.05 -7.55
CA MET A 382 -25.82 21.77 -8.99
C MET A 382 -26.48 20.42 -9.27
N GLU A 383 -26.18 19.38 -8.50
CA GLU A 383 -26.78 18.04 -8.62
C GLU A 383 -28.29 18.05 -8.33
N ALA A 384 -28.72 18.84 -7.33
CA ALA A 384 -30.13 19.01 -7.00
C ALA A 384 -30.91 19.75 -8.11
N HIS A 385 -30.23 20.55 -8.95
CA HIS A 385 -30.87 21.34 -9.99
C HIS A 385 -31.13 20.55 -11.28
N ARG A 386 -32.34 20.69 -11.86
CA ARG A 386 -32.81 19.89 -13.00
C ARG A 386 -31.90 19.95 -14.23
N TYR A 387 -31.32 21.11 -14.52
CA TYR A 387 -30.48 21.35 -15.71
C TYR A 387 -28.99 21.46 -15.38
N ASN A 388 -28.63 22.04 -14.23
CA ASN A 388 -27.22 22.27 -13.87
C ASN A 388 -26.51 20.94 -13.52
N LYS A 389 -27.27 19.90 -13.14
CA LYS A 389 -26.72 18.56 -12.87
C LYS A 389 -25.90 17.99 -14.04
N ASN A 390 -26.23 18.38 -15.27
CA ASN A 390 -25.51 17.95 -16.47
C ASN A 390 -24.13 18.62 -16.62
N TYR A 391 -23.86 19.66 -15.83
CA TYR A 391 -22.65 20.47 -15.87
C TYR A 391 -21.90 20.46 -14.52
N VAL A 392 -22.22 19.52 -13.62
CA VAL A 392 -21.58 19.37 -12.29
C VAL A 392 -20.07 19.26 -12.38
N LYS A 393 -19.53 18.75 -13.49
CA LYS A 393 -18.08 18.73 -13.76
C LYS A 393 -17.40 20.10 -13.60
N TRP A 394 -18.12 21.20 -13.84
CA TRP A 394 -17.61 22.57 -13.69
C TRP A 394 -18.19 23.28 -12.46
N ASN A 395 -18.49 22.53 -11.40
CA ASN A 395 -18.81 23.09 -10.09
C ASN A 395 -17.63 23.89 -9.52
N LEU A 396 -17.89 24.72 -8.50
CA LEU A 396 -16.86 25.62 -7.96
C LEU A 396 -15.63 24.89 -7.41
N GLN A 397 -15.79 23.69 -6.83
CA GLN A 397 -14.66 22.89 -6.31
C GLN A 397 -13.81 22.32 -7.44
N ASP A 398 -14.45 21.73 -8.45
CA ASP A 398 -13.73 21.16 -9.59
C ASP A 398 -13.03 22.25 -10.40
N VAL A 399 -13.61 23.45 -10.49
CA VAL A 399 -12.98 24.60 -11.12
C VAL A 399 -11.78 25.08 -10.32
N ALA A 400 -11.86 25.10 -8.98
CA ALA A 400 -10.70 25.37 -8.15
C ALA A 400 -9.56 24.36 -8.43
N ILE A 401 -9.88 23.07 -8.60
CA ILE A 401 -8.91 22.03 -8.96
C ILE A 401 -8.33 22.26 -10.36
N ILE A 402 -9.18 22.61 -11.35
CA ILE A 402 -8.75 22.92 -12.72
C ILE A 402 -7.76 24.09 -12.71
N LEU A 403 -8.06 25.17 -11.99
CA LEU A 403 -7.19 26.34 -11.85
C LEU A 403 -5.91 25.99 -11.10
N HIS A 404 -6.00 25.22 -10.01
CA HIS A 404 -4.86 24.77 -9.23
C HIS A 404 -3.91 23.86 -10.03
N ASN A 405 -4.41 23.16 -11.06
CA ASN A 405 -3.58 22.41 -12.01
C ASN A 405 -2.89 23.32 -13.04
N LYS A 406 -3.47 24.48 -13.36
CA LYS A 406 -2.94 25.44 -14.33
C LYS A 406 -1.95 26.41 -13.70
N PHE A 407 -2.21 26.83 -12.46
CA PHE A 407 -1.40 27.76 -11.68
C PHE A 407 -0.75 27.06 -10.49
N VAL A 408 0.25 26.21 -10.77
CA VAL A 408 0.84 25.30 -9.77
C VAL A 408 1.56 26.01 -8.62
N SER A 409 2.08 27.22 -8.86
CA SER A 409 2.80 28.06 -7.91
C SER A 409 1.93 29.14 -7.26
N SER A 410 0.62 29.13 -7.50
CA SER A 410 -0.28 30.15 -7.00
C SER A 410 -1.30 29.59 -6.02
N HIS A 411 -1.68 30.41 -5.05
CA HIS A 411 -2.91 30.17 -4.30
C HIS A 411 -4.11 30.36 -5.22
N VAL A 412 -5.14 29.53 -5.08
CA VAL A 412 -6.38 29.67 -5.86
C VAL A 412 -7.53 30.03 -4.93
N VAL A 413 -8.22 31.10 -5.27
CA VAL A 413 -9.36 31.66 -4.55
C VAL A 413 -10.52 31.78 -5.52
N VAL A 414 -11.52 30.89 -5.39
CA VAL A 414 -12.75 30.95 -6.18
C VAL A 414 -13.82 31.66 -5.35
N VAL A 415 -14.27 32.83 -5.80
CA VAL A 415 -15.26 33.65 -5.12
C VAL A 415 -16.65 33.30 -5.61
N ARG A 416 -17.50 32.76 -4.74
CA ARG A 416 -18.88 32.43 -5.07
C ARG A 416 -19.71 33.71 -5.27
N PRO A 417 -20.66 33.77 -6.23
CA PRO A 417 -21.58 34.90 -6.35
C PRO A 417 -22.36 35.10 -5.04
N SER A 418 -22.57 36.35 -4.64
CA SER A 418 -23.25 36.69 -3.38
C SER A 418 -24.73 36.29 -3.37
N ARG A 419 -25.33 36.19 -4.55
CA ARG A 419 -26.72 35.76 -4.74
C ARG A 419 -26.82 34.89 -5.98
N LEU A 420 -27.50 33.75 -5.87
CA LEU A 420 -27.94 32.95 -7.01
C LEU A 420 -29.45 33.13 -7.14
N ALA A 421 -29.88 33.84 -8.17
CA ALA A 421 -31.29 34.11 -8.42
C ALA A 421 -31.83 33.18 -9.50
N SER A 422 -33.06 32.71 -9.32
CA SER A 422 -33.82 31.97 -10.32
C SER A 422 -34.88 32.89 -10.91
N HIS A 423 -34.83 33.17 -12.22
CA HIS A 423 -35.97 33.83 -12.87
C HIS A 423 -37.09 32.81 -13.06
N LYS A 424 -38.27 33.05 -12.45
CA LYS A 424 -39.53 32.56 -13.02
C LYS A 424 -39.81 33.43 -14.25
N LEU A 425 -39.33 33.03 -15.43
CA LEU A 425 -39.81 33.62 -16.68
C LEU A 425 -41.20 33.04 -16.96
N ALA A 426 -42.21 33.58 -16.28
CA ALA A 426 -43.58 33.51 -16.76
C ALA A 426 -43.66 34.55 -17.89
N THR A 427 -43.57 34.09 -19.14
CA THR A 427 -43.88 34.92 -20.31
C THR A 427 -45.37 35.25 -20.28
N PHE A 428 -45.76 36.25 -19.49
CA PHE A 428 -47.04 36.96 -19.68
C PHE A 428 -46.79 38.07 -20.71
N MET A 429 -46.60 37.66 -21.97
CA MET A 429 -47.10 38.45 -23.08
C MET A 429 -48.49 37.93 -23.39
N GLU A 430 -49.44 38.74 -22.95
CA GLU A 430 -50.88 38.59 -23.03
C GLU A 430 -51.37 38.78 -24.47
N PHE A 431 -52.46 38.07 -24.82
CA PHE A 431 -53.32 38.25 -26.01
C PHE A 431 -52.83 37.78 -27.40
N LEU A 432 -53.65 36.89 -27.98
CA LEU A 432 -53.79 36.48 -29.40
C LEU A 432 -52.77 35.48 -30.00
N SER A 433 -53.04 34.17 -29.88
CA SER A 433 -53.04 33.17 -30.99
C SER A 433 -53.09 31.72 -30.45
N PRO A 434 -53.98 30.82 -30.95
CA PRO A 434 -54.18 29.48 -30.40
C PRO A 434 -53.32 28.37 -31.01
N ASP A 435 -52.38 28.65 -31.92
CA ASP A 435 -51.63 27.61 -32.61
C ASP A 435 -50.12 27.77 -32.40
N GLN A 436 -49.55 26.88 -31.60
CA GLN A 436 -48.22 26.25 -31.75
C GLN A 436 -47.84 25.59 -30.42
N GLU A 437 -47.83 24.27 -30.47
CA GLU A 437 -47.37 23.33 -29.47
C GLU A 437 -45.88 23.60 -29.18
N GLN A 438 -45.49 23.60 -27.89
CA GLN A 438 -44.11 23.71 -27.35
C GLN A 438 -43.66 25.08 -26.77
N ARG A 439 -44.42 25.63 -25.82
CA ARG A 439 -43.90 26.64 -24.87
C ARG A 439 -43.38 25.96 -23.59
N ARG A 440 -42.06 25.75 -23.47
CA ARG A 440 -41.40 25.27 -22.23
C ARG A 440 -40.85 26.46 -21.43
N MET A 441 -41.21 26.58 -20.16
CA MET A 441 -40.59 27.54 -19.23
C MET A 441 -39.13 27.16 -18.95
N GLU A 442 -38.19 28.03 -19.27
CA GLU A 442 -36.77 27.87 -18.91
C GLU A 442 -36.51 28.53 -17.54
N PHE A 443 -36.28 27.72 -16.51
CA PHE A 443 -35.70 28.21 -15.25
C PHE A 443 -34.20 28.42 -15.44
N LYS A 444 -33.80 29.66 -15.72
CA LYS A 444 -32.38 30.03 -15.82
C LYS A 444 -31.93 30.59 -14.47
N MET A 445 -31.02 29.87 -13.82
CA MET A 445 -30.30 30.37 -12.64
C MET A 445 -29.19 31.31 -13.12
N PHE A 446 -28.99 32.42 -12.42
CA PHE A 446 -27.92 33.37 -12.70
C PHE A 446 -27.25 33.83 -11.41
N GLY A 447 -25.93 34.00 -11.47
CA GLY A 447 -25.14 34.51 -10.36
C GLY A 447 -25.17 36.02 -10.33
N CYS A 448 -25.24 36.64 -9.15
CA CYS A 448 -25.09 38.07 -8.97
C CYS A 448 -23.91 38.31 -8.03
N PHE A 449 -23.02 39.20 -8.45
CA PHE A 449 -21.89 39.64 -7.65
C PHE A 449 -22.23 40.97 -6.99
N ASP A 450 -23.39 41.06 -6.32
CA ASP A 450 -23.91 42.31 -5.74
C ASP A 450 -22.89 43.00 -4.80
N ASN A 451 -22.03 42.20 -4.16
CA ASN A 451 -20.95 42.69 -3.32
C ASN A 451 -19.80 43.35 -4.08
N PHE A 452 -19.63 43.09 -5.37
CA PHE A 452 -18.60 43.70 -6.22
C PHE A 452 -19.21 44.70 -7.19
N VAL A 453 -20.36 44.37 -7.79
CA VAL A 453 -21.03 45.16 -8.83
C VAL A 453 -22.51 45.20 -8.51
N PRO A 454 -23.12 46.39 -8.36
CA PRO A 454 -24.56 46.50 -8.21
C PRO A 454 -25.26 45.83 -9.39
N CYS A 455 -26.30 45.04 -9.13
CA CYS A 455 -27.08 44.38 -10.17
C CYS A 455 -28.57 44.61 -9.93
N ASN A 456 -29.34 44.75 -11.00
CA ASN A 456 -30.80 44.79 -10.89
C ASN A 456 -31.38 43.39 -10.57
N ASN A 457 -32.70 43.31 -10.36
CA ASN A 457 -33.38 42.04 -10.02
C ASN A 457 -33.28 40.96 -11.12
N THR A 458 -32.90 41.34 -12.34
CA THR A 458 -32.69 40.41 -13.48
C THR A 458 -31.20 40.03 -13.65
N GLY A 459 -30.36 40.46 -12.71
CA GLY A 459 -28.93 40.19 -12.69
C GLY A 459 -28.13 40.94 -13.76
N VAL A 460 -28.64 42.04 -14.29
CA VAL A 460 -27.89 42.92 -15.19
C VAL A 460 -27.01 43.84 -14.34
N PRO A 461 -25.69 43.92 -14.60
CA PRO A 461 -24.80 44.79 -13.85
C PRO A 461 -25.07 46.27 -14.14
N ASP A 462 -24.96 47.09 -13.11
CA ASP A 462 -24.98 48.55 -13.18
C ASP A 462 -23.64 49.09 -12.68
N HIS A 463 -22.75 49.38 -13.62
CA HIS A 463 -21.40 49.81 -13.31
C HIS A 463 -21.36 51.26 -12.85
N THR A 464 -20.75 51.50 -11.70
CA THR A 464 -20.55 52.84 -11.14
C THR A 464 -19.05 53.19 -11.12
N PRO A 465 -18.67 54.48 -11.13
CA PRO A 465 -17.27 54.88 -11.03
C PRO A 465 -16.57 54.36 -9.76
N MET A 466 -17.30 54.21 -8.65
CA MET A 466 -16.78 53.68 -7.40
C MET A 466 -17.85 52.86 -6.66
N ASN A 467 -17.57 51.57 -6.44
CA ASN A 467 -18.38 50.66 -5.62
C ASN A 467 -17.55 49.99 -4.51
N TYR A 468 -16.33 50.48 -4.28
CA TYR A 468 -15.37 49.90 -3.34
C TYR A 468 -15.17 48.39 -3.55
N ALA A 469 -15.22 47.92 -4.80
CA ALA A 469 -15.04 46.51 -5.15
C ALA A 469 -13.59 46.06 -4.89
N LEU A 470 -12.61 46.93 -5.17
CA LEU A 470 -11.19 46.67 -4.89
C LEU A 470 -10.92 46.57 -3.38
N HIS A 471 -11.48 47.49 -2.59
CA HIS A 471 -11.42 47.44 -1.13
C HIS A 471 -12.05 46.15 -0.59
N HIS A 472 -13.17 45.74 -1.18
CA HIS A 472 -13.83 44.50 -0.80
C HIS A 472 -12.94 43.27 -1.08
N LEU A 473 -12.30 43.22 -2.25
CA LEU A 473 -11.36 42.15 -2.59
C LEU A 473 -10.17 42.08 -1.63
N GLU A 474 -9.53 43.20 -1.33
CA GLU A 474 -8.36 43.23 -0.43
C GLU A 474 -8.73 42.71 0.96
N ARG A 475 -9.83 43.21 1.53
CA ARG A 475 -10.31 42.76 2.84
C ARG A 475 -10.73 41.29 2.83
N LEU A 476 -11.28 40.80 1.73
CA LEU A 476 -11.61 39.39 1.56
C LEU A 476 -10.34 38.52 1.63
N LEU A 477 -9.27 38.88 0.91
CA LEU A 477 -7.99 38.16 0.92
C LEU A 477 -7.30 38.17 2.30
N GLN A 478 -7.38 39.29 3.02
CA GLN A 478 -6.88 39.40 4.40
C GLN A 478 -7.61 38.44 5.33
N ASN A 479 -8.95 38.45 5.30
CA ASN A 479 -9.76 37.63 6.18
C ASN A 479 -9.64 36.14 5.83
N ILE A 480 -9.50 35.78 4.55
CA ILE A 480 -9.17 34.40 4.14
C ILE A 480 -7.85 33.95 4.77
N SER A 481 -6.82 34.80 4.71
CA SER A 481 -5.51 34.48 5.29
C SER A 481 -5.61 34.24 6.80
N THR A 482 -6.37 35.06 7.52
CA THR A 482 -6.61 34.93 8.96
C THR A 482 -7.35 33.64 9.31
N GLU A 483 -8.45 33.35 8.61
CA GLU A 483 -9.27 32.14 8.85
C GLU A 483 -8.46 30.86 8.58
N LEU A 484 -7.64 30.84 7.52
CA LEU A 484 -6.78 29.71 7.20
C LEU A 484 -5.70 29.48 8.27
N LYS A 485 -5.09 30.55 8.80
CA LYS A 485 -4.13 30.45 9.91
C LYS A 485 -4.76 29.84 11.15
N GLU A 486 -5.99 30.25 11.49
CA GLU A 486 -6.71 29.69 12.63
C GLU A 486 -7.02 28.20 12.43
N LYS A 487 -7.51 27.82 11.23
CA LYS A 487 -7.79 26.42 10.91
C LYS A 487 -6.54 25.54 10.96
N TRP A 488 -5.43 26.00 10.39
CA TRP A 488 -4.18 25.23 10.40
C TRP A 488 -3.53 25.14 11.77
N SER A 489 -3.64 26.19 12.59
CA SER A 489 -3.20 26.16 13.99
C SER A 489 -3.94 25.08 14.79
N LYS A 490 -5.27 24.95 14.60
CA LYS A 490 -6.08 23.86 15.19
C LYS A 490 -5.64 22.46 14.72
N ASP A 491 -5.17 22.34 13.49
CA ASP A 491 -4.64 21.10 12.92
C ASP A 491 -3.15 20.84 13.28
N GLY A 492 -2.50 21.71 14.06
CA GLY A 492 -1.10 21.60 14.47
C GLY A 492 -0.09 21.90 13.35
N ILE A 493 -0.51 22.63 12.31
CA ILE A 493 0.31 23.05 11.18
C ILE A 493 0.65 24.53 11.33
N ASP A 494 1.93 24.87 11.51
CA ASP A 494 2.39 26.25 11.61
C ASP A 494 2.61 26.86 10.22
N LYS A 495 1.74 27.83 9.85
CA LYS A 495 1.80 28.64 8.62
C LYS A 495 1.49 30.10 8.93
N THR A 496 2.19 30.64 9.92
CA THR A 496 2.03 32.02 10.39
C THR A 496 2.30 33.08 9.30
N ASP A 497 3.06 32.74 8.26
CA ASP A 497 3.48 33.66 7.20
C ASP A 497 2.46 33.89 6.07
N LEU A 498 1.35 33.14 6.00
CA LEU A 498 0.39 33.30 4.89
C LEU A 498 -0.21 34.72 4.83
N GLN A 499 0.02 35.46 3.75
CA GLN A 499 -0.53 36.81 3.54
C GLN A 499 -0.98 36.96 2.09
N LEU A 500 -2.18 36.46 1.75
CA LEU A 500 -2.71 36.47 0.38
C LEU A 500 -2.86 37.88 -0.17
N ASP A 501 -3.16 38.85 0.71
CA ASP A 501 -3.31 40.26 0.38
C ASP A 501 -2.01 40.96 0.04
N LYS A 502 -0.85 40.30 0.17
CA LYS A 502 0.46 40.86 -0.21
C LYS A 502 1.11 40.18 -1.42
N LEU A 503 0.51 39.11 -1.94
CA LEU A 503 1.02 38.37 -3.09
C LEU A 503 0.63 39.06 -4.41
N ASP A 504 1.33 38.74 -5.50
CA ASP A 504 0.93 39.18 -6.84
C ASP A 504 -0.45 38.61 -7.18
N VAL A 505 -1.29 39.36 -7.89
CA VAL A 505 -2.69 39.04 -8.10
C VAL A 505 -2.96 38.76 -9.58
N VAL A 506 -3.58 37.61 -9.85
CA VAL A 506 -4.13 37.25 -11.16
C VAL A 506 -5.65 37.23 -11.04
N LEU A 507 -6.34 38.03 -11.85
CA LEU A 507 -7.80 38.10 -11.83
C LEU A 507 -8.39 37.37 -13.03
N ILE A 508 -9.35 36.48 -12.78
CA ILE A 508 -10.00 35.70 -13.82
C ILE A 508 -11.51 35.83 -13.68
N GLY A 509 -12.17 36.37 -14.69
CA GLY A 509 -13.63 36.41 -14.80
C GLY A 509 -14.09 35.43 -15.85
N PHE A 510 -15.03 34.54 -15.52
CA PHE A 510 -15.65 33.62 -16.47
C PHE A 510 -17.14 33.92 -16.67
N SER A 511 -17.59 34.00 -17.91
CA SER A 511 -18.98 34.32 -18.27
C SER A 511 -19.44 35.61 -17.57
N LYS A 512 -20.33 35.48 -16.57
CA LYS A 512 -20.83 36.61 -15.80
C LYS A 512 -19.82 37.15 -14.81
N GLY A 513 -18.85 36.36 -14.35
CA GLY A 513 -17.74 36.84 -13.53
C GLY A 513 -16.92 37.96 -14.19
N CYS A 514 -16.95 38.06 -15.53
CA CYS A 514 -16.33 39.17 -16.26
C CYS A 514 -16.88 40.55 -15.88
N VAL A 515 -18.12 40.64 -15.37
CA VAL A 515 -18.69 41.92 -14.93
C VAL A 515 -17.93 42.48 -13.72
N VAL A 516 -17.38 41.62 -12.86
CA VAL A 516 -16.55 42.06 -11.74
C VAL A 516 -15.28 42.73 -12.25
N LEU A 517 -14.64 42.15 -13.27
CA LEU A 517 -13.46 42.74 -13.89
C LEU A 517 -13.80 44.08 -14.55
N ASN A 518 -14.94 44.17 -15.22
CA ASN A 518 -15.41 45.42 -15.81
C ASN A 518 -15.58 46.51 -14.73
N GLN A 519 -16.14 46.17 -13.56
CA GLN A 519 -16.27 47.10 -12.45
C GLN A 519 -14.90 47.57 -11.92
N PHE A 520 -13.90 46.69 -11.85
CA PHE A 520 -12.54 47.11 -11.50
C PHE A 520 -11.98 48.12 -12.48
N LEU A 521 -12.30 48.05 -13.79
CA LEU A 521 -11.86 49.07 -14.75
C LEU A 521 -12.43 50.46 -14.45
N TYR A 522 -13.68 50.54 -14.00
CA TYR A 522 -14.27 51.81 -13.56
C TYR A 522 -13.53 52.36 -12.33
N GLU A 523 -13.25 51.51 -11.35
CA GLU A 523 -12.55 51.91 -10.12
C GLU A 523 -11.08 52.27 -10.38
N PHE A 524 -10.38 51.55 -11.27
CA PHE A 524 -9.03 51.91 -11.71
C PHE A 524 -9.00 53.31 -12.31
N HIS A 525 -9.96 53.62 -13.17
CA HIS A 525 -10.07 54.94 -13.78
C HIS A 525 -10.39 56.02 -12.74
N TYR A 526 -11.33 55.74 -11.82
CA TYR A 526 -11.66 56.66 -10.74
C TYR A 526 -10.44 56.97 -9.88
N LEU A 527 -9.76 55.95 -9.36
CA LEU A 527 -8.62 56.11 -8.46
C LEU A 527 -7.40 56.76 -9.15
N LYS A 528 -7.07 56.38 -10.38
CA LYS A 528 -5.87 56.88 -11.05
C LYS A 528 -6.07 58.19 -11.83
N THR A 529 -7.33 58.59 -12.10
CA THR A 529 -7.62 59.75 -12.96
C THR A 529 -8.51 60.78 -12.30
N LEU A 530 -9.51 60.36 -11.51
CA LEU A 530 -10.47 61.28 -10.88
C LEU A 530 -10.07 61.66 -9.45
N THR A 531 -9.34 60.80 -8.74
CA THR A 531 -8.84 61.04 -7.38
C THR A 531 -7.37 60.62 -7.24
N PRO A 532 -6.44 61.24 -7.98
CA PRO A 532 -5.03 60.80 -8.02
C PRO A 532 -4.30 60.92 -6.67
N ASP A 533 -4.81 61.75 -5.76
CA ASP A 533 -4.27 61.90 -4.40
C ASP A 533 -4.72 60.76 -3.46
N ASP A 534 -5.67 59.92 -3.89
CA ASP A 534 -6.15 58.76 -3.13
C ASP A 534 -5.32 57.52 -3.47
N GLU A 535 -4.28 57.27 -2.66
CA GLU A 535 -3.38 56.13 -2.82
C GLU A 535 -3.86 54.84 -2.11
N THR A 536 -5.06 54.85 -1.51
CA THR A 536 -5.52 53.77 -0.62
C THR A 536 -5.44 52.37 -1.23
N MET A 537 -5.68 52.24 -2.54
CA MET A 537 -5.66 50.96 -3.27
C MET A 537 -4.47 50.82 -4.23
N SER A 538 -3.49 51.73 -4.18
CA SER A 538 -2.36 51.73 -5.12
C SER A 538 -1.57 50.42 -5.04
N ASP A 539 -1.35 49.91 -3.83
CA ASP A 539 -0.61 48.66 -3.58
C ASP A 539 -1.31 47.41 -4.15
N LEU A 540 -2.63 47.32 -4.04
CA LEU A 540 -3.39 46.24 -4.67
C LEU A 540 -3.34 46.35 -6.19
N VAL A 541 -3.59 47.55 -6.72
CA VAL A 541 -3.64 47.78 -8.18
C VAL A 541 -2.29 47.47 -8.83
N ASN A 542 -1.18 47.85 -8.19
CA ASN A 542 0.17 47.61 -8.72
C ASN A 542 0.57 46.12 -8.73
N ARG A 543 -0.05 45.29 -7.90
CA ARG A 543 0.20 43.83 -7.84
C ARG A 543 -0.65 43.03 -8.83
N ILE A 544 -1.65 43.65 -9.45
CA ILE A 544 -2.46 42.98 -10.47
C ILE A 544 -1.66 42.97 -11.77
N HIS A 545 -1.10 41.83 -12.15
CA HIS A 545 -0.28 41.70 -13.36
C HIS A 545 -1.07 41.16 -14.56
N ASP A 546 -2.00 40.23 -14.32
CA ASP A 546 -2.75 39.57 -15.38
C ASP A 546 -4.26 39.58 -15.09
N MET A 547 -5.04 39.91 -16.13
CA MET A 547 -6.49 39.87 -16.11
C MET A 547 -7.04 39.05 -17.28
N TYR A 548 -7.83 38.02 -16.97
CA TYR A 548 -8.40 37.09 -17.93
C TYR A 548 -9.92 37.28 -18.03
N TRP A 549 -10.39 37.67 -19.21
CA TRP A 549 -11.81 37.63 -19.58
C TRP A 549 -12.09 36.33 -20.32
N LEU A 550 -12.66 35.35 -19.62
CA LEU A 550 -13.02 34.05 -20.15
C LEU A 550 -14.49 34.02 -20.57
N ASP A 551 -14.71 34.17 -21.86
CA ASP A 551 -16.00 34.04 -22.55
C ASP A 551 -17.12 34.88 -21.92
N GLY A 552 -16.84 36.17 -21.76
CA GLY A 552 -17.69 37.14 -21.07
C GLY A 552 -19.09 37.26 -21.66
N GLY A 553 -20.10 37.26 -20.78
CA GLY A 553 -21.50 37.33 -21.17
C GLY A 553 -22.44 37.55 -19.99
N HIS A 554 -23.49 38.35 -20.19
CA HIS A 554 -24.61 38.52 -19.26
C HIS A 554 -25.93 38.78 -20.01
N SER A 555 -27.03 38.91 -19.26
CA SER A 555 -28.40 39.11 -19.77
C SER A 555 -28.75 40.55 -20.18
N GLY A 556 -27.81 41.49 -20.02
CA GLY A 556 -28.05 42.92 -20.30
C GLY A 556 -27.72 43.26 -21.75
N GLY A 557 -28.34 44.33 -22.28
CA GLY A 557 -28.27 44.69 -23.69
C GLY A 557 -27.03 45.47 -24.15
N LYS A 558 -26.08 45.76 -23.25
CA LYS A 558 -24.83 46.52 -23.51
C LYS A 558 -23.83 46.34 -22.37
N ASN A 559 -22.59 46.79 -22.60
CA ASN A 559 -21.50 46.82 -21.63
C ASN A 559 -21.08 45.41 -21.14
N THR A 560 -21.24 44.40 -21.98
CA THR A 560 -20.65 43.08 -21.71
C THR A 560 -19.13 43.17 -21.77
N TRP A 561 -18.62 43.94 -22.73
CA TRP A 561 -17.22 44.33 -22.82
C TRP A 561 -17.12 45.86 -22.82
N ILE A 562 -16.13 46.42 -22.11
CA ILE A 562 -16.00 47.88 -21.98
C ILE A 562 -15.50 48.49 -23.28
N THR A 563 -16.25 49.44 -23.85
CA THR A 563 -15.83 50.14 -25.07
C THR A 563 -15.43 51.60 -24.84
N SER A 564 -15.47 52.08 -23.59
CA SER A 564 -15.10 53.45 -23.24
C SER A 564 -13.60 53.66 -23.35
N ARG A 565 -13.16 54.55 -24.25
CA ARG A 565 -11.74 54.83 -24.49
C ARG A 565 -10.99 55.27 -23.23
N SER A 566 -11.61 56.11 -22.38
CA SER A 566 -10.94 56.64 -21.17
C SER A 566 -10.62 55.55 -20.14
N LEU A 567 -11.52 54.56 -20.00
CA LEU A 567 -11.31 53.41 -19.10
C LEU A 567 -10.17 52.52 -19.62
N LEU A 568 -10.19 52.23 -20.93
CA LEU A 568 -9.17 51.39 -21.58
C LEU A 568 -7.80 52.06 -21.62
N GLU A 569 -7.74 53.38 -21.72
CA GLU A 569 -6.50 54.15 -21.64
C GLU A 569 -5.89 54.09 -20.24
N THR A 570 -6.70 54.13 -19.19
CA THR A 570 -6.20 53.87 -17.84
C THR A 570 -5.70 52.43 -17.68
N LEU A 571 -6.43 51.43 -18.18
CA LEU A 571 -5.98 50.04 -18.12
C LEU A 571 -4.65 49.84 -18.85
N ALA A 572 -4.48 50.43 -20.04
CA ALA A 572 -3.24 50.37 -20.80
C ALA A 572 -2.06 51.02 -20.04
N ARG A 573 -2.28 52.16 -19.37
CA ARG A 573 -1.26 52.84 -18.56
C ARG A 573 -0.82 52.05 -17.33
N LEU A 574 -1.69 51.21 -16.78
CA LEU A 574 -1.36 50.36 -15.63
C LEU A 574 -0.42 49.20 -15.99
N GLY A 575 -0.23 48.89 -17.27
CA GLY A 575 0.68 47.83 -17.70
C GLY A 575 0.20 46.40 -17.38
N ILE A 576 -1.11 46.23 -17.14
CA ILE A 576 -1.72 44.92 -16.86
C ILE A 576 -1.84 44.12 -18.16
N ASN A 577 -1.43 42.85 -18.16
CA ASN A 577 -1.64 41.94 -19.27
C ASN A 577 -3.12 41.54 -19.37
N VAL A 578 -3.70 41.70 -20.56
CA VAL A 578 -5.12 41.40 -20.81
C VAL A 578 -5.24 40.18 -21.69
N HIS A 579 -5.90 39.13 -21.17
CA HIS A 579 -6.12 37.89 -21.89
C HIS A 579 -7.60 37.73 -22.21
N ILE A 580 -7.92 37.72 -23.51
CA ILE A 580 -9.28 37.61 -24.03
C ILE A 580 -9.46 36.20 -24.58
N HIS A 581 -10.34 35.42 -23.96
CA HIS A 581 -10.75 34.12 -24.46
C HIS A 581 -12.24 34.15 -24.78
N VAL A 582 -12.65 33.68 -25.95
CA VAL A 582 -14.06 33.67 -26.36
C VAL A 582 -14.43 32.38 -27.07
N THR A 583 -15.71 32.04 -27.07
CA THR A 583 -16.27 30.94 -27.86
C THR A 583 -17.38 31.44 -28.79
N PRO A 584 -17.68 30.70 -29.86
CA PRO A 584 -18.88 30.91 -30.67
C PRO A 584 -20.18 30.99 -29.86
N TYR A 585 -20.25 30.39 -28.66
CA TYR A 585 -21.46 30.44 -27.83
C TYR A 585 -21.80 31.86 -27.35
N GLN A 586 -20.81 32.72 -27.10
CA GLN A 586 -21.07 34.13 -26.75
C GLN A 586 -21.02 35.03 -27.97
N ILE A 587 -20.00 34.91 -28.82
CA ILE A 587 -19.78 35.87 -29.91
C ILE A 587 -20.63 35.61 -31.16
N ASN A 588 -21.16 34.40 -31.36
CA ASN A 588 -22.07 34.10 -32.46
C ASN A 588 -23.52 33.90 -31.98
N ASP A 589 -23.87 34.47 -30.82
CA ASP A 589 -25.26 34.46 -30.33
C ASP A 589 -26.10 35.54 -31.04
N ASP A 590 -26.97 35.11 -31.95
CA ASP A 590 -27.86 35.99 -32.71
C ASP A 590 -28.82 36.81 -31.83
N ARG A 591 -29.10 36.35 -30.60
CA ARG A 591 -29.94 37.08 -29.64
C ARG A 591 -29.17 38.17 -28.91
N ARG A 592 -27.84 38.10 -28.92
CA ARG A 592 -26.95 39.02 -28.19
C ARG A 592 -25.81 39.55 -29.09
N PRO A 593 -26.13 40.17 -30.25
CA PRO A 593 -25.13 40.55 -31.25
C PRO A 593 -24.15 41.63 -30.77
N TRP A 594 -24.49 42.40 -29.73
CA TRP A 594 -23.60 43.41 -29.16
C TRP A 594 -22.34 42.78 -28.55
N ILE A 595 -22.39 41.54 -28.03
CA ILE A 595 -21.24 40.91 -27.35
C ILE A 595 -20.04 40.84 -28.30
N ARG A 596 -20.23 40.37 -29.54
CA ARG A 596 -19.17 40.31 -30.55
C ARG A 596 -18.66 41.69 -30.94
N LYS A 597 -19.57 42.65 -31.07
CA LYS A 597 -19.22 44.02 -31.46
C LYS A 597 -18.39 44.71 -30.38
N GLU A 598 -18.81 44.59 -29.13
CA GLU A 598 -18.14 45.16 -27.96
C GLU A 598 -16.80 44.46 -27.69
N GLU A 599 -16.76 43.12 -27.75
CA GLU A 599 -15.52 42.34 -27.56
C GLU A 599 -14.44 42.72 -28.58
N LYS A 600 -14.81 42.79 -29.86
CA LYS A 600 -13.89 43.21 -30.91
C LYS A 600 -13.40 44.64 -30.68
N ALA A 601 -14.31 45.56 -30.33
CA ALA A 601 -13.94 46.94 -30.02
C ALA A 601 -13.00 47.04 -28.80
N PHE A 602 -13.25 46.27 -27.74
CA PHE A 602 -12.41 46.20 -26.55
C PHE A 602 -10.98 45.77 -26.90
N GLY A 603 -10.83 44.65 -27.62
CA GLY A 603 -9.51 44.17 -28.05
C GLY A 603 -8.80 45.12 -29.01
N ASP A 604 -9.52 45.70 -29.97
CA ASP A 604 -8.95 46.63 -30.96
C ASP A 604 -8.48 47.94 -30.29
N TRP A 605 -9.27 48.50 -29.36
CA TRP A 605 -8.88 49.71 -28.62
C TRP A 605 -7.66 49.48 -27.76
N LEU A 606 -7.60 48.39 -26.99
CA LEU A 606 -6.46 48.11 -26.11
C LEU A 606 -5.16 47.93 -26.92
N LYS A 607 -5.21 47.22 -28.05
CA LYS A 607 -4.07 47.12 -28.97
C LYS A 607 -3.63 48.49 -29.51
N LYS A 608 -4.60 49.34 -29.87
CA LYS A 608 -4.34 50.68 -30.38
C LYS A 608 -3.75 51.62 -29.33
N LEU A 609 -4.05 51.39 -28.06
CA LEU A 609 -3.52 52.11 -26.90
C LEU A 609 -2.18 51.54 -26.39
N GLY A 610 -1.64 50.48 -27.03
CA GLY A 610 -0.35 49.89 -26.68
C GLY A 610 -0.37 48.93 -25.49
N ALA A 611 -1.54 48.44 -25.07
CA ALA A 611 -1.64 47.44 -24.01
C ALA A 611 -1.16 46.06 -24.48
N SER A 612 -0.64 45.25 -23.53
CA SER A 612 -0.33 43.84 -23.75
C SER A 612 -1.63 43.03 -23.80
N VAL A 613 -2.05 42.60 -25.00
CA VAL A 613 -3.33 41.89 -25.20
C VAL A 613 -3.14 40.60 -25.99
N THR A 614 -3.60 39.48 -25.42
CA THR A 614 -3.75 38.21 -26.14
C THR A 614 -5.23 37.93 -26.41
N ARG A 615 -5.54 37.41 -27.60
CA ARG A 615 -6.92 37.07 -27.99
C ARG A 615 -6.97 35.67 -28.59
N THR A 616 -7.79 34.80 -27.99
CA THR A 616 -7.97 33.41 -28.41
C THR A 616 -9.45 33.10 -28.61
N VAL A 617 -9.81 32.59 -29.79
CA VAL A 617 -11.15 32.03 -30.06
C VAL A 617 -11.06 30.51 -29.92
N HIS A 618 -11.82 29.95 -28.98
CA HIS A 618 -11.88 28.51 -28.77
C HIS A 618 -13.05 27.90 -29.54
N PHE A 619 -12.87 26.67 -30.02
CA PHE A 619 -13.94 25.86 -30.62
C PHE A 619 -14.63 26.47 -31.85
N GLU A 620 -13.91 27.27 -32.65
CA GLU A 620 -14.46 28.03 -33.79
C GLU A 620 -15.24 27.17 -34.81
N ASN A 621 -14.82 25.91 -34.98
CA ASN A 621 -15.45 24.95 -35.90
C ASN A 621 -16.52 24.05 -35.27
N GLN A 622 -16.89 24.28 -34.01
CA GLN A 622 -17.88 23.46 -33.29
C GLN A 622 -19.23 24.18 -33.18
N VAL A 623 -20.30 23.40 -33.03
CA VAL A 623 -21.64 23.94 -32.78
C VAL A 623 -21.63 24.69 -31.43
N PRO A 624 -22.08 25.96 -31.39
CA PRO A 624 -22.13 26.73 -30.14
C PRO A 624 -23.04 26.07 -29.11
N THR A 625 -22.49 25.63 -27.98
CA THR A 625 -23.27 25.04 -26.88
C THR A 625 -22.84 25.58 -25.52
N LEU A 626 -23.71 25.47 -24.51
CA LEU A 626 -23.35 25.79 -23.13
C LEU A 626 -22.20 24.90 -22.62
N LYS A 627 -22.08 23.67 -23.15
CA LYS A 627 -20.97 22.78 -22.84
C LYS A 627 -19.65 23.33 -23.38
N SER A 628 -19.59 23.74 -24.66
CA SER A 628 -18.36 24.34 -25.24
C SER A 628 -17.98 25.65 -24.55
N HIS A 629 -18.97 26.41 -24.04
CA HIS A 629 -18.74 27.58 -23.20
C HIS A 629 -18.02 27.25 -21.89
N LEU A 630 -18.47 26.20 -21.16
CA LEU A 630 -17.83 25.75 -19.93
C LEU A 630 -16.48 25.05 -20.17
N GLU A 631 -16.33 24.33 -21.28
CA GLU A 631 -15.09 23.66 -21.68
C GLU A 631 -13.91 24.62 -21.88
N VAL A 632 -14.15 25.93 -22.06
CA VAL A 632 -13.09 26.96 -22.04
C VAL A 632 -12.23 26.84 -20.79
N LEU A 633 -12.85 26.58 -19.63
CA LEU A 633 -12.17 26.43 -18.35
C LEU A 633 -11.16 25.27 -18.38
N ASP A 634 -11.43 24.22 -19.16
CA ASP A 634 -10.52 23.08 -19.29
C ASP A 634 -9.35 23.39 -20.24
N VAL A 635 -9.60 24.13 -21.32
CA VAL A 635 -8.64 24.27 -22.43
C VAL A 635 -7.79 25.54 -22.38
N PHE A 636 -8.25 26.61 -21.72
CA PHE A 636 -7.47 27.85 -21.66
C PHE A 636 -6.15 27.59 -20.95
N LYS A 637 -5.07 28.19 -21.44
CA LYS A 637 -3.74 28.08 -20.83
C LYS A 637 -3.34 29.46 -20.32
N PRO A 638 -2.89 29.57 -19.06
CA PRO A 638 -2.22 30.79 -18.65
C PRO A 638 -0.94 30.95 -19.47
N ASP A 639 -0.62 32.18 -19.83
CA ASP A 639 0.67 32.51 -20.41
C ASP A 639 1.69 32.47 -19.26
N VAL A 640 2.34 31.32 -19.08
CA VAL A 640 3.35 31.13 -18.04
C VAL A 640 4.59 31.92 -18.46
N THR A 641 4.83 33.06 -17.82
CA THR A 641 6.14 33.74 -17.84
C THR A 641 7.13 33.06 -16.92
#